data_AF-A0A2E0F1L9-F1
#
_entry.id   AF-A0A2E0F1L9-F1
#
_cell.length_a   1.000
_cell.length_b   1.000
_cell.length_c   1.000
_cell.angle_alpha   90.00
_cell.angle_beta   90.00
_cell.angle_gamma   90.00
#
_symmetry.space_group_name_H-M   'P 1'
#
loop_
_entity.id
_entity.type
_entity.pdbx_description
1 polymer ?
#
loop_
_entity_poly.entity_id
_entity_poly.type
_entity_poly.pdbx_seq_one_letter_code
_entity_poly.pdbx_strand_id
1 'polypeptide(L)'
;MPRAANRLSPLPVFNPPDENQFEEYLEVVQDANEAGLHTLDEIAEYCLTSNITMANGNNYQKSNYRAVLGNLGRLGFIVEDDGQAQLRDICKQYVNGEFKPSSSEKGGEQLPLFGILFLECMQGMGIENIDPYIVDQLAYYFDTIRKEDAAVQWSNSDILAKTAEKWPPKSGEKPVDVDPIHGLTYLSGMTKETWSRCAQETLKLLGVIGVIEKSGNAWQLCIDEDGQEYVRKRLRNLRFQKILEDVIREMGSDHEYLWRQQNRNFYRAVGRYITYRYCGGIGKQPGLRDQVINELGRIRTSLEKDYRKLVKGANKGRGLLSLVHDLREIEIEKIGSKLGEFDDFEDLRKALRSMSLHEVTTFQHEEISSDEIADLLRSRGTSKRFSRLTLNKLQHQDGMFQLSSTLKPHQWQQECVNKWVEGDLNSGHQPFTGIASAVTGTGKTVMALMAAGAFVEKHPEAVISVVVPSKVLMYQWAEEAAKFLGLGADEIGFVGDGFSDSFSEGRRLIIWIVNSAVKDNRLGKDVDALALETTHMLIADECHEYGGEKYKLFLECRAEGRLAVSATPPDETATGDKHPVLNTMGHQFYRLGYKQAHADDLIAGFKISYLGIELDYDERIRYDRLSDDIRRLSRELEEIYGPQLEGGNLFVRIMAIVAAGEGNATAAQYLRAVTDRKNLVREATHRDTSSFAILNYMRDQENSDFTMIWFHEQIEETKRLVSEGQGNKILTAIRHEKAKGDEADLRYIDALTIKKDRLDGLQDWFMTDSKVRPGMYHSKWPNPWGPWMIDWFRNGHLNVMLSARALAQGFDLPGADHGMIRTSTSNVRQRIQTIGRMIRKKEKGKEAEIWIVYVKDTTDERIFEKHDWEDELPDIEDVQTAWKLNDFGSDVTMARPEYIGGVEALPQPNRELTEEELNNLTLKNYEIGDDYDKRALYSATHVITVTEEGGMTVIDGGAPFDLEFESLNDSAEWLHENRNGRGHIHIIPNGHAIGRTMAGRVVYLTDVKSDEIEAAIHYSIEKGDSFDDFMSGFNLD
;
A
#
# COMPACT_ATOMS: atom_id res chain seq x y z
N MET A 1 -2.34 -11.00 25.61
CA MET A 1 -0.93 -11.35 25.29
C MET A 1 -0.14 -11.89 26.48
N PRO A 2 -0.18 -11.35 27.73
CA PRO A 2 0.36 -12.08 28.90
C PRO A 2 -0.27 -13.47 29.05
N ARG A 3 -1.51 -13.61 28.55
CA ARG A 3 -2.26 -14.85 28.52
C ARG A 3 -1.67 -15.95 27.65
N ALA A 4 -0.90 -15.74 26.58
CA ALA A 4 -0.48 -16.89 25.75
C ALA A 4 0.70 -17.66 26.36
N ALA A 5 1.74 -16.95 26.83
CA ALA A 5 2.82 -17.55 27.63
C ALA A 5 2.33 -18.06 29.00
N ASN A 6 1.34 -17.39 29.62
CA ASN A 6 0.64 -17.91 30.80
C ASN A 6 -0.38 -19.02 30.49
N ARG A 7 -0.74 -19.26 29.22
CA ARG A 7 -1.71 -20.31 28.82
C ARG A 7 -1.04 -21.62 28.47
N LEU A 8 0.25 -21.63 28.18
CA LEU A 8 1.00 -22.87 28.04
C LEU A 8 1.75 -23.22 29.33
N SER A 9 1.93 -22.27 30.25
CA SER A 9 2.65 -22.51 31.49
C SER A 9 1.68 -22.70 32.68
N PRO A 10 1.80 -23.78 33.48
CA PRO A 10 2.84 -24.81 33.39
C PRO A 10 2.57 -25.86 32.28
N LEU A 11 3.62 -26.26 31.57
CA LEU A 11 3.69 -27.55 30.85
C LEU A 11 4.26 -28.62 31.80
N PRO A 12 4.06 -29.92 31.51
CA PRO A 12 4.81 -30.99 32.16
C PRO A 12 6.32 -30.71 32.13
N VAL A 13 7.04 -31.18 33.16
CA VAL A 13 8.50 -31.05 33.16
C VAL A 13 9.05 -31.93 32.04
N PHE A 14 9.88 -31.32 31.19
CA PHE A 14 10.58 -31.99 30.10
C PHE A 14 12.07 -31.71 30.23
N ASN A 15 12.84 -32.75 30.55
CA ASN A 15 14.29 -32.71 30.70
C ASN A 15 14.89 -33.88 29.90
N PRO A 16 15.06 -33.71 28.58
CA PRO A 16 15.64 -34.76 27.75
C PRO A 16 17.11 -34.98 28.14
N PRO A 17 17.60 -36.23 28.17
CA PRO A 17 16.92 -37.47 27.79
C PRO A 17 16.20 -38.21 28.93
N ASP A 18 16.33 -37.77 30.19
CA ASP A 18 16.09 -38.61 31.38
C ASP A 18 14.70 -38.46 32.03
N GLU A 19 13.93 -37.40 31.74
CA GLU A 19 12.59 -37.17 32.33
C GLU A 19 11.57 -36.72 31.27
N ASN A 20 10.57 -37.57 30.97
CA ASN A 20 9.42 -37.25 30.12
C ASN A 20 8.09 -37.39 30.88
N GLN A 21 7.81 -36.44 31.79
CA GLN A 21 6.54 -36.46 32.54
C GLN A 21 5.30 -36.36 31.64
N PHE A 22 5.42 -35.99 30.36
CA PHE A 22 4.28 -36.01 29.44
C PHE A 22 3.64 -37.39 29.36
N GLU A 23 4.44 -38.47 29.32
CA GLU A 23 3.91 -39.84 29.24
C GLU A 23 3.19 -40.24 30.52
N GLU A 24 3.79 -39.95 31.68
CA GLU A 24 3.16 -40.17 32.99
C GLU A 24 1.83 -39.41 33.11
N TYR A 25 1.74 -38.19 32.56
CA TYR A 25 0.47 -37.47 32.51
C TYR A 25 -0.58 -38.19 31.64
N LEU A 26 -0.21 -38.76 30.50
CA LEU A 26 -1.17 -39.49 29.66
C LEU A 26 -1.66 -40.76 30.35
N GLU A 27 -0.75 -41.51 30.99
CA GLU A 27 -1.07 -42.71 31.78
C GLU A 27 -2.04 -42.38 32.92
N VAL A 28 -1.74 -41.35 33.73
CA VAL A 28 -2.58 -40.92 34.85
C VAL A 28 -3.96 -40.46 34.39
N VAL A 29 -4.06 -39.79 33.23
CA VAL A 29 -5.36 -39.40 32.66
C VAL A 29 -6.14 -40.63 32.20
N GLN A 30 -5.48 -41.61 31.57
CA GLN A 30 -6.13 -42.87 31.18
C GLN A 30 -6.65 -43.62 32.41
N ASP A 31 -5.81 -43.81 33.43
CA ASP A 31 -6.18 -44.49 34.68
C ASP A 31 -7.34 -43.80 35.39
N ALA A 32 -7.33 -42.46 35.45
CA ALA A 32 -8.43 -41.68 35.99
C ALA A 32 -9.72 -41.89 35.19
N ASN A 33 -9.64 -41.86 33.85
CA ASN A 33 -10.80 -42.11 32.98
C ASN A 33 -11.34 -43.54 33.12
N GLU A 34 -10.48 -44.55 33.26
CA GLU A 34 -10.85 -45.94 33.51
C GLU A 34 -11.48 -46.13 34.90
N ALA A 35 -11.05 -45.33 35.89
CA ALA A 35 -11.66 -45.25 37.23
C ALA A 35 -12.99 -44.47 37.27
N GLY A 36 -13.50 -43.97 36.13
CA GLY A 36 -14.74 -43.22 36.03
C GLY A 36 -14.64 -41.75 36.44
N LEU A 37 -13.42 -41.21 36.54
CA LEU A 37 -13.16 -39.79 36.80
C LEU A 37 -13.04 -39.05 35.46
N HIS A 38 -13.91 -38.07 35.26
CA HIS A 38 -14.08 -37.46 33.94
C HIS A 38 -14.06 -35.94 33.97
N THR A 39 -14.03 -35.28 35.11
CA THR A 39 -13.80 -33.83 35.14
C THR A 39 -12.32 -33.52 35.32
N LEU A 40 -11.85 -32.40 34.77
CA LEU A 40 -10.47 -31.95 35.00
C LEU A 40 -10.13 -31.77 36.49
N ASP A 41 -11.11 -31.49 37.36
CA ASP A 41 -10.90 -31.36 38.80
C ASP A 41 -10.70 -32.72 39.47
N GLU A 42 -11.46 -33.73 39.06
CA GLU A 42 -11.31 -35.11 39.55
C GLU A 42 -9.99 -35.70 39.08
N ILE A 43 -9.64 -35.52 37.81
CA ILE A 43 -8.37 -35.99 37.25
C ILE A 43 -7.19 -35.28 37.93
N ALA A 44 -7.28 -33.96 38.17
CA ALA A 44 -6.24 -33.22 38.90
C ALA A 44 -6.07 -33.68 40.35
N GLU A 45 -7.15 -34.16 40.99
CA GLU A 45 -7.09 -34.77 42.32
C GLU A 45 -6.47 -36.15 42.28
N TYR A 46 -6.76 -36.93 41.25
CA TYR A 46 -6.10 -38.20 40.97
C TYR A 46 -4.59 -38.03 40.72
N CYS A 47 -4.17 -36.96 40.02
CA CYS A 47 -2.74 -36.67 39.84
C CYS A 47 -1.96 -36.46 41.16
N LEU A 48 -2.62 -36.12 42.27
CA LEU A 48 -1.94 -35.99 43.58
C LEU A 48 -1.35 -37.32 44.08
N THR A 49 -1.81 -38.46 43.56
CA THR A 49 -1.28 -39.79 43.91
C THR A 49 -0.18 -40.26 42.98
N SER A 50 0.19 -39.47 41.97
CA SER A 50 1.26 -39.78 41.01
C SER A 50 2.64 -39.35 41.52
N ASN A 51 3.71 -39.82 40.84
CA ASN A 51 5.09 -39.40 41.10
C ASN A 51 5.49 -38.11 40.35
N ILE A 52 4.53 -37.45 39.70
CA ILE A 52 4.78 -36.24 38.90
C ILE A 52 5.17 -35.09 39.83
N THR A 53 6.26 -34.40 39.53
CA THR A 53 6.80 -33.30 40.36
C THR A 53 7.15 -32.06 39.56
N MET A 54 7.19 -30.90 40.22
CA MET A 54 7.70 -29.66 39.63
C MET A 54 9.19 -29.79 39.30
N ALA A 55 9.71 -28.92 38.41
CA ALA A 55 11.12 -28.92 37.99
C ALA A 55 12.14 -28.73 39.14
N ASN A 56 11.69 -28.34 40.34
CA ASN A 56 12.51 -28.24 41.56
C ASN A 56 12.33 -29.43 42.51
N GLY A 57 11.69 -30.52 42.06
CA GLY A 57 11.44 -31.75 42.84
C GLY A 57 10.28 -31.67 43.84
N ASN A 58 9.59 -30.53 43.95
CA ASN A 58 8.45 -30.39 44.85
C ASN A 58 7.16 -30.90 44.20
N ASN A 59 6.22 -31.40 45.00
CA ASN A 59 4.91 -31.83 44.51
C ASN A 59 4.08 -30.65 43.98
N TYR A 60 3.36 -30.88 42.89
CA TYR A 60 2.37 -29.93 42.39
C TYR A 60 1.17 -29.81 43.35
N GLN A 61 0.60 -28.61 43.48
CA GLN A 61 -0.72 -28.43 44.08
C GLN A 61 -1.81 -28.83 43.08
N LYS A 62 -3.02 -29.18 43.55
CA LYS A 62 -4.18 -29.52 42.68
C LYS A 62 -4.44 -28.46 41.59
N SER A 63 -4.30 -27.18 41.93
CA SER A 63 -4.44 -26.06 40.99
C SER A 63 -3.41 -26.11 39.85
N ASN A 64 -2.18 -26.56 40.13
CA ASN A 64 -1.14 -26.71 39.13
C ASN A 64 -1.42 -27.90 38.21
N TYR A 65 -1.85 -29.04 38.75
CA TYR A 65 -2.26 -30.21 37.95
C TYR A 65 -3.40 -29.88 37.00
N ARG A 66 -4.44 -29.21 37.51
CA ARG A 66 -5.56 -28.72 36.70
C ARG A 66 -5.09 -27.81 35.56
N ALA A 67 -4.11 -26.95 35.83
CA ALA A 67 -3.54 -26.06 34.81
C ALA A 67 -2.77 -26.83 33.73
N VAL A 68 -1.97 -27.85 34.11
CA VAL A 68 -1.26 -28.71 33.16
C VAL A 68 -2.25 -29.51 32.30
N LEU A 69 -3.26 -30.13 32.90
CA LEU A 69 -4.30 -30.88 32.18
C LEU A 69 -5.06 -30.01 31.18
N GLY A 70 -5.44 -28.79 31.57
CA GLY A 70 -6.05 -27.83 30.65
C GLY A 70 -5.14 -27.45 29.48
N ASN A 71 -3.81 -27.45 29.67
CA ASN A 71 -2.84 -27.20 28.60
C ASN A 71 -2.67 -28.42 27.69
N LEU A 72 -2.72 -29.64 28.23
CA LEU A 72 -2.77 -30.88 27.44
C LEU A 72 -4.03 -30.93 26.57
N GLY A 73 -5.17 -30.45 27.08
CA GLY A 73 -6.38 -30.23 26.28
C GLY A 73 -6.17 -29.24 25.11
N ARG A 74 -5.49 -28.10 25.36
CA ARG A 74 -5.15 -27.12 24.31
C ARG A 74 -4.18 -27.65 23.25
N LEU A 75 -3.37 -28.65 23.59
CA LEU A 75 -2.45 -29.32 22.66
C LEU A 75 -3.08 -30.54 21.98
N GLY A 76 -4.32 -30.87 22.35
CA GLY A 76 -5.12 -31.91 21.71
C GLY A 76 -5.00 -33.29 22.33
N PHE A 77 -4.23 -33.48 23.41
CA PHE A 77 -4.08 -34.78 24.07
C PHE A 77 -5.35 -35.21 24.80
N ILE A 78 -6.10 -34.24 25.33
CA ILE A 78 -7.36 -34.44 26.05
C ILE A 78 -8.49 -33.84 25.22
N VAL A 79 -9.59 -34.58 25.09
CA VAL A 79 -10.84 -34.13 24.47
C VAL A 79 -11.82 -33.80 25.59
N GLU A 80 -12.35 -32.58 25.59
CA GLU A 80 -13.38 -32.15 26.52
C GLU A 80 -14.72 -32.02 25.79
N ASP A 81 -15.74 -32.76 26.22
CA ASP A 81 -17.11 -32.69 25.69
C ASP A 81 -18.11 -32.65 26.85
N ASP A 82 -19.02 -31.66 26.84
CA ASP A 82 -20.01 -31.40 27.90
C ASP A 82 -19.45 -31.43 29.35
N GLY A 83 -18.22 -30.93 29.52
CA GLY A 83 -17.51 -30.91 30.81
C GLY A 83 -16.82 -32.23 31.19
N GLN A 84 -16.86 -33.24 30.33
CA GLN A 84 -16.16 -34.51 30.46
C GLN A 84 -14.84 -34.48 29.68
N ALA A 85 -13.72 -34.55 30.39
CA ALA A 85 -12.35 -34.65 29.89
C ALA A 85 -11.95 -36.13 29.73
N GLN A 86 -11.59 -36.51 28.51
CA GLN A 86 -11.12 -37.85 28.17
C GLN A 86 -9.80 -37.82 27.42
N LEU A 87 -8.93 -38.80 27.68
CA LEU A 87 -7.75 -39.01 26.86
C LEU A 87 -8.16 -39.31 25.41
N ARG A 88 -7.52 -38.65 24.44
CA ARG A 88 -7.79 -38.90 23.01
C ARG A 88 -7.42 -40.34 22.64
N ASP A 89 -8.19 -40.96 21.74
CA ASP A 89 -7.99 -42.37 21.38
C ASP A 89 -6.60 -42.70 20.84
N ILE A 90 -5.97 -41.80 20.06
CA ILE A 90 -4.59 -41.99 19.59
C ILE A 90 -3.57 -41.94 20.74
N CYS A 91 -3.86 -41.21 21.82
CA CYS A 91 -3.03 -41.21 23.02
C CYS A 91 -3.22 -42.50 23.83
N LYS A 92 -4.45 -43.04 23.90
CA LYS A 92 -4.70 -44.38 24.49
C LYS A 92 -3.92 -45.45 23.73
N GLN A 93 -3.95 -45.41 22.39
CA GLN A 93 -3.14 -46.31 21.56
C GLN A 93 -1.65 -46.16 21.85
N TYR A 94 -1.17 -44.95 22.10
CA TYR A 94 0.23 -44.71 22.45
C TYR A 94 0.60 -45.34 23.79
N VAL A 95 -0.16 -45.03 24.85
CA VAL A 95 0.06 -45.56 26.20
C VAL A 95 -0.01 -47.10 26.21
N ASN A 96 -0.92 -47.69 25.43
CA ASN A 96 -1.07 -49.14 25.31
C ASN A 96 -0.02 -49.81 24.39
N GLY A 97 0.91 -49.07 23.79
CA GLY A 97 1.93 -49.60 22.87
C GLY A 97 1.38 -50.03 21.49
N GLU A 98 0.17 -49.60 21.14
CA GLU A 98 -0.52 -49.90 19.89
C GLU A 98 -0.28 -48.84 18.80
N PHE A 99 0.24 -47.66 19.17
CA PHE A 99 0.51 -46.56 18.25
C PHE A 99 1.69 -46.86 17.34
N LYS A 100 1.39 -47.22 16.08
CA LYS A 100 2.38 -47.55 15.04
C LYS A 100 2.24 -46.56 13.87
N PRO A 101 2.75 -45.33 13.99
CA PRO A 101 2.64 -44.36 12.92
C PRO A 101 3.51 -44.79 11.74
N SER A 102 3.03 -44.54 10.53
CA SER A 102 3.87 -44.60 9.34
C SER A 102 4.58 -43.26 9.20
N SER A 103 5.88 -43.21 9.52
CA SER A 103 6.68 -41.98 9.44
C SER A 103 7.32 -41.76 8.06
N SER A 104 7.05 -42.57 7.03
CA SER A 104 7.69 -42.35 5.72
C SER A 104 7.02 -43.06 4.53
N GLU A 105 7.09 -42.41 3.36
CA GLU A 105 7.04 -43.07 2.03
C GLU A 105 8.40 -43.72 1.67
N LYS A 106 9.48 -43.49 2.46
CA LYS A 106 10.89 -43.85 2.16
C LYS A 106 11.71 -44.51 3.29
N GLY A 107 11.12 -44.97 4.39
CA GLY A 107 11.73 -45.92 5.33
C GLY A 107 12.73 -45.42 6.38
N GLY A 108 12.66 -44.18 6.88
CA GLY A 108 13.52 -43.68 7.98
C GLY A 108 12.75 -43.23 9.22
N GLU A 109 13.27 -43.48 10.43
CA GLU A 109 12.76 -42.92 11.69
C GLU A 109 13.12 -41.43 11.78
N GLN A 110 12.22 -40.56 11.34
CA GLN A 110 12.48 -39.11 11.22
C GLN A 110 12.27 -38.31 12.53
N LEU A 111 11.52 -38.86 13.49
CA LEU A 111 11.16 -38.22 14.76
C LEU A 111 10.91 -39.28 15.85
N PRO A 112 11.06 -38.93 17.13
CA PRO A 112 10.57 -39.77 18.24
C PRO A 112 9.07 -40.05 18.12
N LEU A 113 8.63 -41.23 18.59
CA LEU A 113 7.24 -41.68 18.52
C LEU A 113 6.26 -40.67 19.17
N PHE A 114 6.65 -40.12 20.32
CA PHE A 114 5.88 -39.09 21.01
C PHE A 114 5.75 -37.79 20.20
N GLY A 115 6.80 -37.40 19.46
CA GLY A 115 6.77 -36.22 18.60
C GLY A 115 5.78 -36.37 17.45
N ILE A 116 5.67 -37.58 16.89
CA ILE A 116 4.63 -37.90 15.90
C ILE A 116 3.25 -37.84 16.55
N LEU A 117 3.06 -38.46 17.72
CA LEU A 117 1.80 -38.40 18.47
C LEU A 117 1.37 -36.94 18.72
N PHE A 118 2.29 -36.09 19.15
CA PHE A 118 2.04 -34.66 19.41
C PHE A 118 1.44 -33.97 18.17
N LEU A 119 2.07 -34.16 17.01
CA LEU A 119 1.61 -33.54 15.77
C LEU A 119 0.25 -34.11 15.30
N GLU A 120 0.02 -35.42 15.45
CA GLU A 120 -1.25 -36.08 15.12
C GLU A 120 -2.38 -35.63 16.07
N CYS A 121 -2.08 -35.41 17.36
CA CYS A 121 -3.04 -34.85 18.33
C CYS A 121 -3.49 -33.46 17.91
N MET A 122 -2.54 -32.57 17.58
CA MET A 122 -2.87 -31.22 17.12
C MET A 122 -3.70 -31.26 15.82
N GLN A 123 -3.38 -32.15 14.88
CA GLN A 123 -4.17 -32.31 13.64
C GLN A 123 -5.59 -32.81 13.93
N GLY A 124 -5.73 -33.77 14.84
CA GLY A 124 -7.01 -34.33 15.24
C GLY A 124 -7.92 -33.36 16.01
N MET A 125 -7.43 -32.23 16.50
CA MET A 125 -8.27 -31.20 17.12
C MET A 125 -9.25 -30.57 16.14
N GLY A 126 -8.88 -30.53 14.85
CA GLY A 126 -9.59 -29.77 13.84
C GLY A 126 -9.38 -28.26 13.99
N ILE A 127 -9.70 -27.53 12.92
CA ILE A 127 -9.49 -26.07 12.83
C ILE A 127 -10.28 -25.28 13.88
N GLU A 128 -11.37 -25.82 14.40
CA GLU A 128 -12.26 -25.12 15.33
C GLU A 128 -11.64 -25.03 16.74
N ASN A 129 -10.98 -26.11 17.18
CA ASN A 129 -10.47 -26.24 18.54
C ASN A 129 -8.99 -25.86 18.69
N ILE A 130 -8.23 -25.85 17.59
CA ILE A 130 -6.80 -25.52 17.64
C ILE A 130 -6.59 -24.05 18.03
N ASP A 131 -5.64 -23.75 18.91
CA ASP A 131 -5.25 -22.36 19.16
C ASP A 131 -4.26 -21.92 18.06
N PRO A 132 -4.66 -21.01 17.15
CA PRO A 132 -3.81 -20.60 16.03
C PRO A 132 -2.51 -19.93 16.52
N TYR A 133 -2.51 -19.34 17.72
CA TYR A 133 -1.31 -18.71 18.26
C TYR A 133 -0.23 -19.75 18.59
N ILE A 134 -0.62 -20.87 19.21
CA ILE A 134 0.32 -21.94 19.57
C ILE A 134 0.97 -22.46 18.29
N VAL A 135 0.15 -22.74 17.27
CA VAL A 135 0.63 -23.24 15.97
C VAL A 135 1.52 -22.23 15.26
N ASP A 136 1.09 -20.98 15.15
CA ASP A 136 1.85 -19.93 14.45
C ASP A 136 3.22 -19.71 15.13
N GLN A 137 3.26 -19.73 16.47
CA GLN A 137 4.51 -19.60 17.23
C GLN A 137 5.43 -20.82 17.05
N LEU A 138 4.89 -22.03 17.15
CA LEU A 138 5.67 -23.25 16.90
C LEU A 138 6.25 -23.26 15.49
N ALA A 139 5.42 -22.97 14.48
CA ALA A 139 5.85 -22.89 13.08
C ALA A 139 6.93 -21.82 12.89
N TYR A 140 6.75 -20.63 13.49
CA TYR A 140 7.71 -19.53 13.36
C TYR A 140 9.06 -19.82 14.01
N TYR A 141 9.07 -20.29 15.27
CA TYR A 141 10.30 -20.65 15.95
C TYR A 141 11.02 -21.78 15.23
N PHE A 142 10.27 -22.79 14.77
CA PHE A 142 10.83 -23.88 13.99
C PHE A 142 11.42 -23.40 12.65
N ASP A 143 10.70 -22.55 11.91
CA ASP A 143 11.18 -21.94 10.66
C ASP A 143 12.42 -21.06 10.85
N THR A 144 12.58 -20.47 12.03
CA THR A 144 13.77 -19.68 12.40
C THR A 144 14.95 -20.59 12.68
N ILE A 145 14.75 -21.64 13.47
CA ILE A 145 15.81 -22.58 13.88
C ILE A 145 16.33 -23.38 12.69
N ARG A 146 15.45 -23.94 11.85
CA ARG A 146 15.85 -24.80 10.72
C ARG A 146 16.63 -24.09 9.60
N LYS A 147 16.66 -22.75 9.60
CA LYS A 147 17.41 -21.96 8.60
C LYS A 147 18.88 -21.79 8.99
N GLU A 148 19.23 -22.16 10.21
CA GLU A 148 20.59 -22.12 10.72
C GLU A 148 21.33 -23.41 10.38
N ASP A 149 22.66 -23.35 10.41
CA ASP A 149 23.49 -24.56 10.32
C ASP A 149 23.21 -25.45 11.54
N ALA A 150 23.00 -26.75 11.31
CA ALA A 150 22.65 -27.73 12.33
C ALA A 150 23.70 -27.82 13.45
N ALA A 151 24.95 -27.42 13.19
CA ALA A 151 26.02 -27.37 14.19
C ALA A 151 25.92 -26.17 15.16
N VAL A 152 25.04 -25.21 14.90
CA VAL A 152 24.91 -24.00 15.73
C VAL A 152 24.12 -24.30 16.99
N GLN A 153 24.65 -23.87 18.13
CA GLN A 153 23.97 -23.93 19.41
C GLN A 153 23.41 -22.55 19.78
N TRP A 154 22.21 -22.51 20.37
CA TRP A 154 21.53 -21.26 20.75
C TRP A 154 21.14 -21.26 22.22
N SER A 155 21.52 -20.23 22.97
CA SER A 155 20.88 -19.94 24.24
C SER A 155 19.45 -19.43 24.05
N ASN A 156 18.64 -19.42 25.12
CA ASN A 156 17.33 -18.79 25.08
C ASN A 156 17.42 -17.30 24.66
N SER A 157 18.48 -16.60 25.06
CA SER A 157 18.73 -15.21 24.64
C SER A 157 19.05 -15.09 23.15
N ASP A 158 19.76 -16.05 22.57
CA ASP A 158 20.11 -16.02 21.14
C ASP A 158 18.87 -16.20 20.27
N ILE A 159 18.00 -17.15 20.63
CA ILE A 159 16.71 -17.35 19.93
C ILE A 159 15.83 -16.11 20.06
N LEU A 160 15.74 -15.50 21.24
CA LEU A 160 14.98 -14.25 21.44
C LEU A 160 15.53 -13.11 20.58
N ALA A 161 16.84 -12.97 20.47
CA ALA A 161 17.46 -11.94 19.64
C ALA A 161 17.15 -12.14 18.15
N LYS A 162 17.16 -13.39 17.68
CA LYS A 162 16.85 -13.76 16.28
C LYS A 162 15.37 -13.59 15.92
N THR A 163 14.49 -13.72 16.90
CA THR A 163 13.03 -13.68 16.71
C THR A 163 12.42 -12.30 16.99
N ALA A 164 13.21 -11.33 17.49
CA ALA A 164 12.78 -9.95 17.76
C ALA A 164 13.06 -8.99 16.58
N GLU A 165 12.11 -8.10 16.29
CA GLU A 165 12.14 -7.16 15.15
C GLU A 165 13.22 -6.06 15.27
N LYS A 166 13.89 -5.92 16.42
CA LYS A 166 14.89 -4.86 16.72
C LYS A 166 16.32 -5.40 16.82
N TRP A 167 16.78 -6.15 15.82
CA TRP A 167 18.21 -6.34 15.59
C TRP A 167 18.50 -6.16 14.11
N PRO A 168 19.37 -5.21 13.69
CA PRO A 168 19.64 -5.00 12.28
C PRO A 168 20.25 -6.27 11.67
N PRO A 169 19.89 -6.66 10.43
CA PRO A 169 20.64 -7.68 9.71
C PRO A 169 22.10 -7.24 9.65
N LYS A 170 23.04 -8.18 9.74
CA LYS A 170 24.45 -7.86 9.47
C LYS A 170 24.53 -7.31 8.03
N SER A 171 25.33 -6.27 7.83
CA SER A 171 25.53 -5.63 6.53
C SER A 171 25.74 -6.69 5.43
N GLY A 172 24.81 -6.77 4.47
CA GLY A 172 24.88 -7.69 3.33
C GLY A 172 23.93 -8.89 3.36
N GLU A 173 23.23 -9.15 4.48
CA GLU A 173 22.21 -10.20 4.53
C GLU A 173 20.87 -9.72 3.95
N LYS A 174 20.33 -10.48 2.99
CA LYS A 174 18.96 -10.25 2.51
C LYS A 174 18.00 -10.57 3.67
N PRO A 175 17.05 -9.69 3.99
CA PRO A 175 15.96 -10.04 4.90
C PRO A 175 15.30 -11.30 4.36
N VAL A 176 15.16 -12.32 5.20
CA VAL A 176 14.43 -13.52 4.81
C VAL A 176 12.98 -13.09 4.55
N ASP A 177 12.41 -13.52 3.44
CA ASP A 177 11.00 -13.29 3.12
C ASP A 177 10.18 -14.13 4.11
N VAL A 178 9.76 -13.53 5.23
CA VAL A 178 9.03 -14.23 6.29
C VAL A 178 7.71 -13.55 6.56
N ASP A 179 6.70 -14.40 6.75
CA ASP A 179 5.37 -14.08 7.23
C ASP A 179 5.42 -13.01 8.35
N PRO A 180 4.67 -11.90 8.21
CA PRO A 180 4.68 -10.76 9.15
C PRO A 180 4.22 -11.10 10.59
N ILE A 181 3.80 -12.34 10.84
CA ILE A 181 3.63 -12.88 12.19
C ILE A 181 5.00 -13.28 12.73
N HIS A 182 5.85 -12.29 13.02
CA HIS A 182 7.05 -12.55 13.80
C HIS A 182 6.65 -13.08 15.18
N GLY A 183 7.34 -14.10 15.67
CA GLY A 183 7.09 -14.71 16.99
C GLY A 183 7.15 -13.71 18.16
N LEU A 184 7.78 -12.55 17.98
CA LEU A 184 7.99 -11.55 19.04
C LEU A 184 7.76 -10.09 18.62
N THR A 185 7.08 -9.77 17.51
CA THR A 185 6.65 -8.38 17.23
C THR A 185 5.66 -7.83 18.27
N TYR A 186 5.12 -8.71 19.11
CA TYR A 186 4.01 -8.46 20.05
C TYR A 186 4.43 -7.88 21.41
N LEU A 187 5.65 -7.39 21.52
CA LEU A 187 6.31 -7.20 22.80
C LEU A 187 6.36 -5.76 23.33
N SER A 188 5.74 -4.81 22.65
CA SER A 188 5.70 -3.44 23.16
C SER A 188 4.86 -3.36 24.45
N GLY A 189 5.54 -3.16 25.58
CA GLY A 189 4.93 -3.09 26.92
C GLY A 189 5.01 -4.36 27.76
N MET A 190 5.79 -5.38 27.35
CA MET A 190 6.06 -6.58 28.15
C MET A 190 7.44 -6.52 28.81
N THR A 191 7.61 -7.16 29.98
CA THR A 191 8.90 -7.26 30.66
C THR A 191 9.80 -8.31 30.00
N LYS A 192 11.12 -8.14 30.14
CA LYS A 192 12.14 -9.05 29.59
C LYS A 192 11.96 -10.50 30.11
N GLU A 193 11.49 -10.67 31.34
CA GLU A 193 11.20 -11.97 31.96
C GLU A 193 10.06 -12.68 31.23
N THR A 194 9.03 -11.94 30.83
CA THR A 194 7.88 -12.47 30.10
C THR A 194 8.29 -12.97 28.70
N TRP A 195 9.22 -12.25 28.04
CA TRP A 195 9.76 -12.64 26.74
C TRP A 195 10.52 -13.96 26.86
N SER A 196 11.41 -14.03 27.85
CA SER A 196 12.22 -15.22 28.13
C SER A 196 11.35 -16.46 28.37
N ARG A 197 10.27 -16.32 29.16
CA ARG A 197 9.35 -17.42 29.43
C ARG A 197 8.63 -17.92 28.17
N CYS A 198 8.20 -17.03 27.26
CA CYS A 198 7.51 -17.43 26.03
C CYS A 198 8.40 -18.23 25.09
N ALA A 199 9.63 -17.77 24.88
CA ALA A 199 10.62 -18.50 24.08
C ALA A 199 10.93 -19.86 24.73
N GLN A 200 11.11 -19.90 26.05
CA GLN A 200 11.38 -21.15 26.77
C GLN A 200 10.27 -22.19 26.58
N GLU A 201 9.00 -21.83 26.78
CA GLU A 201 7.90 -22.79 26.62
C GLU A 201 7.75 -23.26 25.17
N THR A 202 7.98 -22.38 24.18
CA THR A 202 7.93 -22.75 22.77
C THR A 202 9.08 -23.69 22.39
N LEU A 203 10.30 -23.41 22.87
CA LEU A 203 11.46 -24.29 22.68
C LEU A 203 11.26 -25.64 23.37
N LYS A 204 10.67 -25.68 24.57
CA LYS A 204 10.32 -26.95 25.22
C LYS A 204 9.38 -27.78 24.35
N LEU A 205 8.34 -27.19 23.78
CA LEU A 205 7.43 -27.91 22.87
C LEU A 205 8.15 -28.43 21.62
N LEU A 206 9.06 -27.65 21.02
CA LEU A 206 9.89 -28.14 19.92
C LEU A 206 10.82 -29.28 20.37
N GLY A 207 11.34 -29.23 21.61
CA GLY A 207 12.08 -30.33 22.22
C GLY A 207 11.24 -31.58 22.42
N VAL A 208 9.99 -31.43 22.85
CA VAL A 208 9.02 -32.52 23.01
C VAL A 208 8.64 -33.15 21.65
N ILE A 209 8.53 -32.34 20.60
CA ILE A 209 8.37 -32.86 19.22
C ILE A 209 9.63 -33.65 18.80
N GLY A 210 10.77 -33.42 19.44
CA GLY A 210 12.02 -34.10 19.17
C GLY A 210 12.80 -33.49 18.00
N VAL A 211 12.56 -32.20 17.70
CA VAL A 211 13.32 -31.50 16.65
C VAL A 211 14.58 -30.80 17.16
N ILE A 212 14.59 -30.46 18.44
CA ILE A 212 15.74 -29.86 19.11
C ILE A 212 16.04 -30.61 20.40
N GLU A 213 17.29 -30.58 20.82
CA GLU A 213 17.73 -31.11 22.10
C GLU A 213 18.52 -30.07 22.90
N LYS A 214 18.63 -30.29 24.21
CA LYS A 214 19.33 -29.39 25.11
C LYS A 214 20.75 -29.89 25.37
N SER A 215 21.74 -29.09 25.02
CA SER A 215 23.15 -29.33 25.29
C SER A 215 23.66 -28.30 26.30
N GLY A 216 23.71 -28.69 27.58
CA GLY A 216 24.02 -27.78 28.69
C GLY A 216 22.95 -26.68 28.85
N ASN A 217 23.35 -25.42 28.64
CA ASN A 217 22.44 -24.25 28.68
C ASN A 217 21.98 -23.78 27.29
N ALA A 218 22.30 -24.52 26.23
CA ALA A 218 21.95 -24.19 24.85
C ALA A 218 21.07 -25.26 24.21
N TRP A 219 20.39 -24.89 23.14
CA TRP A 219 19.59 -25.76 22.27
C TRP A 219 20.35 -26.02 20.98
N GLN A 220 20.17 -27.20 20.39
CA GLN A 220 20.69 -27.57 19.08
C GLN A 220 19.66 -28.40 18.30
N LEU A 221 19.70 -28.32 16.97
CA LEU A 221 18.84 -29.12 16.09
C LEU A 221 19.34 -30.57 16.07
N CYS A 222 18.44 -31.54 16.21
CA CYS A 222 18.80 -32.97 16.29
C CYS A 222 18.18 -33.86 15.21
N ILE A 223 17.55 -33.27 14.19
CA ILE A 223 16.89 -33.97 13.08
C ILE A 223 17.50 -33.59 11.72
N ASP A 224 17.45 -34.54 10.77
CA ASP A 224 17.91 -34.34 9.40
C ASP A 224 16.94 -33.48 8.56
N GLU A 225 17.32 -33.17 7.32
CA GLU A 225 16.51 -32.31 6.43
C GLU A 225 15.12 -32.90 6.13
N ASP A 226 15.01 -34.23 6.03
CA ASP A 226 13.75 -34.92 5.76
C ASP A 226 12.79 -34.82 6.96
N GLY A 227 13.29 -35.05 8.17
CA GLY A 227 12.54 -34.83 9.41
C GLY A 227 12.15 -33.36 9.58
N GLN A 228 13.03 -32.42 9.16
CA GLN A 228 12.72 -31.00 9.22
C GLN A 228 11.55 -30.65 8.30
N GLU A 229 11.55 -31.14 7.06
CA GLU A 229 10.45 -30.90 6.12
C GLU A 229 9.15 -31.59 6.57
N TYR A 230 9.23 -32.77 7.18
CA TYR A 230 8.08 -33.47 7.77
C TYR A 230 7.38 -32.60 8.83
N VAL A 231 8.13 -32.06 9.79
CA VAL A 231 7.59 -31.20 10.85
C VAL A 231 7.09 -29.89 10.27
N ARG A 232 7.86 -29.28 9.36
CA ARG A 232 7.50 -28.02 8.71
C ARG A 232 6.15 -28.13 8.01
N LYS A 233 5.94 -29.20 7.24
CA LYS A 233 4.70 -29.44 6.50
C LYS A 233 3.51 -29.59 7.45
N ARG A 234 3.67 -30.34 8.54
CA ARG A 234 2.61 -30.55 9.54
C ARG A 234 2.25 -29.26 10.28
N LEU A 235 3.25 -28.54 10.82
CA LEU A 235 3.02 -27.26 11.50
C LEU A 235 2.39 -26.22 10.56
N ARG A 236 2.84 -26.17 9.29
CA ARG A 236 2.26 -25.27 8.28
C ARG A 236 0.79 -25.57 8.03
N ASN A 237 0.41 -26.84 7.92
CA ASN A 237 -0.97 -27.25 7.61
C ASN A 237 -1.94 -27.00 8.78
N LEU A 238 -1.43 -26.88 10.01
CA LEU A 238 -2.22 -26.52 11.19
C LEU A 238 -2.56 -25.03 11.25
N ARG A 239 -1.88 -24.18 10.46
CA ARG A 239 -2.09 -22.72 10.52
C ARG A 239 -3.46 -22.37 9.97
N PHE A 240 -4.27 -21.65 10.76
CA PHE A 240 -5.63 -21.25 10.37
C PHE A 240 -5.69 -20.54 9.01
N GLN A 241 -4.76 -19.61 8.78
CA GLN A 241 -4.62 -18.92 7.50
C GLN A 241 -4.37 -19.90 6.34
N LYS A 242 -3.51 -20.89 6.53
CA LYS A 242 -3.21 -21.88 5.49
C LYS A 242 -4.45 -22.69 5.12
N ILE A 243 -5.23 -23.09 6.11
CA ILE A 243 -6.49 -23.80 5.85
C ILE A 243 -7.49 -22.92 5.11
N LEU A 244 -7.59 -21.63 5.48
CA LEU A 244 -8.44 -20.68 4.77
C LEU A 244 -7.98 -20.47 3.32
N GLU A 245 -6.67 -20.34 3.09
CA GLU A 245 -6.10 -20.29 1.74
C GLU A 245 -6.45 -21.54 0.93
N ASP A 246 -6.36 -22.73 1.54
CA ASP A 246 -6.66 -23.99 0.88
C ASP A 246 -8.14 -24.08 0.54
N VAL A 247 -9.04 -23.69 1.45
CA VAL A 247 -10.49 -23.64 1.16
C VAL A 247 -10.78 -22.69 -0.01
N ILE A 248 -10.27 -21.45 0.04
CA ILE A 248 -10.51 -20.44 -1.00
C ILE A 248 -9.89 -20.89 -2.34
N ARG A 249 -8.73 -21.54 -2.32
CA ARG A 249 -8.05 -22.02 -3.53
C ARG A 249 -8.77 -23.21 -4.16
N GLU A 250 -9.13 -24.21 -3.36
CA GLU A 250 -9.81 -25.41 -3.85
C GLU A 250 -11.23 -25.08 -4.33
N MET A 251 -11.92 -24.13 -3.67
CA MET A 251 -13.21 -23.63 -4.16
C MET A 251 -13.04 -22.70 -5.37
N GLY A 252 -12.05 -21.83 -5.35
CA GLY A 252 -11.93 -20.69 -6.26
C GLY A 252 -12.40 -19.42 -5.56
N SER A 253 -11.62 -18.33 -5.68
CA SER A 253 -11.80 -17.11 -4.87
C SER A 253 -13.10 -16.35 -5.13
N ASP A 254 -13.81 -16.67 -6.21
CA ASP A 254 -15.09 -16.08 -6.60
C ASP A 254 -16.23 -17.11 -6.69
N HIS A 255 -16.05 -18.29 -6.10
CA HIS A 255 -17.05 -19.35 -6.15
C HIS A 255 -18.38 -18.86 -5.56
N GLU A 256 -19.50 -19.16 -6.23
CA GLU A 256 -20.86 -18.80 -5.79
C GLU A 256 -21.18 -19.07 -4.31
N TYR A 257 -20.72 -20.17 -3.69
CA TYR A 257 -20.98 -20.43 -2.27
C TYR A 257 -20.35 -19.42 -1.32
N LEU A 258 -19.33 -18.68 -1.76
CA LEU A 258 -18.68 -17.65 -0.97
C LEU A 258 -19.55 -16.37 -0.90
N TRP A 259 -20.45 -16.13 -1.86
CA TRP A 259 -21.35 -14.95 -1.89
C TRP A 259 -22.85 -15.28 -1.98
N ARG A 260 -23.25 -16.56 -2.05
CA ARG A 260 -24.64 -17.02 -2.29
C ARG A 260 -25.66 -16.33 -1.36
N GLN A 261 -26.87 -16.11 -1.87
CA GLN A 261 -27.97 -15.39 -1.19
C GLN A 261 -27.67 -13.91 -0.88
N GLN A 262 -26.79 -13.26 -1.68
CA GLN A 262 -26.36 -11.86 -1.50
C GLN A 262 -25.68 -11.59 -0.15
N ASN A 263 -25.28 -12.63 0.58
CA ASN A 263 -24.74 -12.47 1.91
C ASN A 263 -23.22 -12.45 1.87
N ARG A 264 -22.64 -11.25 1.69
CA ARG A 264 -21.19 -11.01 1.61
C ARG A 264 -20.47 -11.14 2.97
N ASN A 265 -21.07 -11.88 3.91
CA ASN A 265 -20.55 -12.11 5.26
C ASN A 265 -19.22 -12.86 5.27
N PHE A 266 -19.02 -13.82 4.36
CA PHE A 266 -17.75 -14.55 4.25
C PHE A 266 -16.60 -13.58 3.93
N TYR A 267 -16.73 -12.81 2.86
CA TYR A 267 -15.73 -11.80 2.47
C TYR A 267 -15.53 -10.74 3.54
N ARG A 268 -16.59 -10.32 4.25
CA ARG A 268 -16.47 -9.43 5.41
C ARG A 268 -15.63 -10.05 6.53
N ALA A 269 -15.94 -11.28 6.92
CA ALA A 269 -15.26 -11.98 8.01
C ALA A 269 -13.79 -12.22 7.66
N VAL A 270 -13.52 -12.72 6.45
CA VAL A 270 -12.16 -12.97 5.95
C VAL A 270 -11.39 -11.65 5.78
N GLY A 271 -12.00 -10.64 5.16
CA GLY A 271 -11.43 -9.31 4.97
C GLY A 271 -10.98 -8.69 6.29
N ARG A 272 -11.85 -8.69 7.31
CA ARG A 272 -11.51 -8.22 8.66
C ARG A 272 -10.41 -9.05 9.30
N TYR A 273 -10.53 -10.38 9.28
CA TYR A 273 -9.55 -11.26 9.92
C TYR A 273 -8.15 -11.11 9.32
N ILE A 274 -8.04 -11.13 7.99
CA ILE A 274 -6.75 -11.07 7.27
C ILE A 274 -6.15 -9.66 7.36
N THR A 275 -6.96 -8.62 7.20
CA THR A 275 -6.51 -7.22 7.38
C THR A 275 -5.99 -7.01 8.80
N TYR A 276 -6.74 -7.43 9.82
CA TYR A 276 -6.34 -7.33 11.23
C TYR A 276 -5.07 -8.14 11.55
N ARG A 277 -5.02 -9.41 11.12
CA ARG A 277 -3.89 -10.32 11.31
C ARG A 277 -2.59 -9.73 10.77
N TYR A 278 -2.62 -9.20 9.55
CA TYR A 278 -1.44 -8.65 8.88
C TYR A 278 -1.06 -7.22 9.27
N CYS A 279 -1.93 -6.54 10.03
CA CYS A 279 -1.59 -5.31 10.74
C CYS A 279 -0.89 -5.53 12.09
N GLY A 280 -0.69 -6.78 12.50
CA GLY A 280 -0.17 -7.12 13.83
C GLY A 280 -1.25 -7.30 14.90
N GLY A 281 -2.53 -7.35 14.50
CA GLY A 281 -3.64 -7.71 15.38
C GLY A 281 -3.75 -9.22 15.55
N ILE A 282 -3.49 -9.76 16.75
CA ILE A 282 -3.61 -11.20 17.01
C ILE A 282 -4.25 -11.49 18.38
N GLY A 283 -5.14 -12.50 18.40
CA GLY A 283 -5.54 -13.24 19.60
C GLY A 283 -6.33 -12.47 20.68
N LYS A 284 -6.64 -11.19 20.45
CA LYS A 284 -7.47 -10.36 21.34
C LYS A 284 -8.90 -10.17 20.84
N GLN A 285 -9.13 -10.32 19.53
CA GLN A 285 -10.46 -10.40 18.94
C GLN A 285 -10.76 -11.82 18.45
N PRO A 286 -10.94 -12.81 19.37
CA PRO A 286 -11.29 -14.18 18.98
C PRO A 286 -12.53 -14.21 18.08
N GLY A 287 -13.47 -13.27 18.33
CA GLY A 287 -14.69 -13.12 17.53
C GLY A 287 -14.47 -12.99 16.02
N LEU A 288 -13.33 -12.47 15.53
CA LEU A 288 -13.06 -12.40 14.09
C LEU A 288 -12.81 -13.76 13.47
N ARG A 289 -12.02 -14.59 14.16
CA ARG A 289 -11.77 -15.97 13.73
C ARG A 289 -13.07 -16.76 13.84
N ASP A 290 -13.80 -16.59 14.93
CA ASP A 290 -15.07 -17.28 15.15
C ASP A 290 -16.10 -16.91 14.07
N GLN A 291 -16.12 -15.65 13.63
CA GLN A 291 -16.90 -15.22 12.46
C GLN A 291 -16.52 -16.00 11.20
N VAL A 292 -15.22 -16.11 10.88
CA VAL A 292 -14.77 -16.89 9.71
C VAL A 292 -15.16 -18.36 9.83
N ILE A 293 -14.95 -18.98 11.00
CA ILE A 293 -15.34 -20.38 11.25
C ILE A 293 -16.84 -20.57 11.07
N ASN A 294 -17.66 -19.66 11.60
CA ASN A 294 -19.11 -19.72 11.44
C ASN A 294 -19.54 -19.65 9.97
N GLU A 295 -18.93 -18.78 9.16
CA GLU A 295 -19.22 -18.72 7.72
C GLU A 295 -18.73 -19.98 6.98
N LEU A 296 -17.55 -20.52 7.31
CA LEU A 296 -17.07 -21.79 6.77
C LEU A 296 -18.02 -22.95 7.11
N GLY A 297 -18.58 -22.96 8.33
CA GLY A 297 -19.60 -23.93 8.75
C GLY A 297 -20.87 -23.85 7.91
N ARG A 298 -21.35 -22.64 7.61
CA ARG A 298 -22.52 -22.42 6.73
C ARG A 298 -22.25 -22.87 5.29
N ILE A 299 -21.06 -22.58 4.77
CA ILE A 299 -20.62 -23.05 3.45
C ILE A 299 -20.59 -24.58 3.42
N ARG A 300 -19.99 -25.22 4.44
CA ARG A 300 -19.95 -26.69 4.59
C ARG A 300 -21.35 -27.29 4.54
N THR A 301 -22.28 -26.77 5.34
CA THR A 301 -23.68 -27.27 5.37
C THR A 301 -24.37 -27.11 4.02
N SER A 302 -24.08 -26.03 3.28
CA SER A 302 -24.64 -25.81 1.95
C SER A 302 -24.07 -26.78 0.91
N LEU A 303 -22.75 -26.99 0.90
CA LEU A 303 -22.08 -27.96 0.04
C LEU A 303 -22.52 -29.39 0.36
N GLU A 304 -22.66 -29.75 1.63
CA GLU A 304 -23.13 -31.08 2.05
C GLU A 304 -24.56 -31.34 1.55
N LYS A 305 -25.42 -30.33 1.57
CA LYS A 305 -26.79 -30.44 1.03
C LYS A 305 -26.77 -30.76 -0.46
N ASP A 306 -25.92 -30.09 -1.24
CA ASP A 306 -25.86 -30.28 -2.69
C ASP A 306 -25.13 -31.58 -3.06
N TYR A 307 -24.06 -31.95 -2.33
CA TYR A 307 -23.43 -33.27 -2.44
C TYR A 307 -24.40 -34.42 -2.20
N ARG A 308 -25.26 -34.33 -1.16
CA ARG A 308 -26.25 -35.38 -0.85
C ARG A 308 -27.37 -35.49 -1.88
N LYS A 309 -27.61 -34.45 -2.70
CA LYS A 309 -28.54 -34.56 -3.84
C LYS A 309 -27.91 -35.35 -4.99
N LEU A 310 -26.60 -35.22 -5.19
CA LEU A 310 -25.85 -35.89 -6.25
C LEU A 310 -25.53 -37.35 -5.89
N VAL A 311 -25.18 -37.62 -4.62
CA VAL A 311 -24.75 -38.94 -4.15
C VAL A 311 -25.79 -39.56 -3.21
N LYS A 312 -26.50 -40.59 -3.72
CA LYS A 312 -27.50 -41.35 -2.93
C LYS A 312 -26.82 -42.10 -1.79
N GLY A 313 -27.35 -41.97 -0.57
CA GLY A 313 -26.85 -42.69 0.62
C GLY A 313 -25.61 -42.07 1.29
N ALA A 314 -25.20 -40.86 0.91
CA ALA A 314 -24.04 -40.20 1.51
C ALA A 314 -24.18 -39.96 3.03
N ASN A 315 -23.14 -40.34 3.79
CA ASN A 315 -23.01 -40.11 5.23
C ASN A 315 -22.97 -38.60 5.56
N LYS A 316 -23.51 -38.23 6.73
CA LYS A 316 -23.46 -36.86 7.26
C LYS A 316 -22.10 -36.54 7.90
N GLY A 317 -21.78 -35.26 8.00
CA GLY A 317 -20.64 -34.77 8.79
C GLY A 317 -19.30 -34.79 8.07
N ARG A 318 -19.29 -34.80 6.74
CA ARG A 318 -18.05 -34.67 5.95
C ARG A 318 -17.40 -33.30 6.18
N GLY A 319 -16.06 -33.28 6.20
CA GLY A 319 -15.28 -32.05 6.29
C GLY A 319 -15.45 -31.15 5.05
N LEU A 320 -15.25 -29.85 5.22
CA LEU A 320 -15.44 -28.86 4.15
C LEU A 320 -14.56 -29.14 2.92
N LEU A 321 -13.25 -29.28 3.10
CA LEU A 321 -12.33 -29.56 1.99
C LEU A 321 -12.63 -30.91 1.32
N SER A 322 -13.03 -31.92 2.09
CA SER A 322 -13.46 -33.20 1.52
C SER A 322 -14.69 -33.04 0.64
N LEU A 323 -15.69 -32.26 1.08
CA LEU A 323 -16.88 -31.96 0.27
C LEU A 323 -16.52 -31.20 -1.02
N VAL A 324 -15.63 -30.23 -0.95
CA VAL A 324 -15.14 -29.49 -2.13
C VAL A 324 -14.46 -30.43 -3.12
N HIS A 325 -13.58 -31.30 -2.60
CA HIS A 325 -12.90 -32.32 -3.40
C HIS A 325 -13.88 -33.30 -4.06
N ASP A 326 -14.83 -33.84 -3.28
CA ASP A 326 -15.83 -34.79 -3.77
C ASP A 326 -16.69 -34.18 -4.89
N LEU A 327 -17.16 -32.95 -4.69
CA LEU A 327 -17.92 -32.21 -5.70
C LEU A 327 -17.08 -31.92 -6.95
N ARG A 328 -15.80 -31.57 -6.78
CA ARG A 328 -14.90 -31.34 -7.91
C ARG A 328 -14.68 -32.61 -8.73
N GLU A 329 -14.44 -33.75 -8.11
CA GLU A 329 -14.28 -35.02 -8.84
C GLU A 329 -15.54 -35.39 -9.62
N ILE A 330 -16.74 -35.15 -9.07
CA ILE A 330 -18.01 -35.34 -9.79
C ILE A 330 -18.06 -34.47 -11.07
N GLU A 331 -17.65 -33.20 -10.99
CA GLU A 331 -17.62 -32.31 -12.16
C GLU A 331 -16.52 -32.69 -13.16
N ILE A 332 -15.35 -33.11 -12.67
CA ILE A 332 -14.25 -33.61 -13.51
C ILE A 332 -14.70 -34.85 -14.28
N GLU A 333 -15.43 -35.79 -13.67
CA GLU A 333 -15.96 -36.96 -14.37
C GLU A 333 -16.90 -36.57 -15.52
N LYS A 334 -17.76 -35.57 -15.31
CA LYS A 334 -18.65 -35.04 -16.35
C LYS A 334 -17.86 -34.43 -17.51
N ILE A 335 -16.85 -33.61 -17.23
CA ILE A 335 -16.01 -33.01 -18.29
C ILE A 335 -15.15 -34.08 -18.98
N GLY A 336 -14.56 -34.99 -18.20
CA GLY A 336 -13.71 -36.06 -18.70
C GLY A 336 -14.44 -36.95 -19.71
N SER A 337 -15.75 -37.16 -19.56
CA SER A 337 -16.56 -37.86 -20.55
C SER A 337 -16.59 -37.19 -21.93
N LYS A 338 -16.41 -35.87 -22.00
CA LYS A 338 -16.30 -35.09 -23.26
C LYS A 338 -14.88 -35.08 -23.85
N LEU A 339 -13.86 -35.34 -23.03
CA LEU A 339 -12.44 -35.24 -23.41
C LEU A 339 -11.80 -36.61 -23.72
N GLY A 340 -12.53 -37.71 -23.53
CA GLY A 340 -11.98 -39.07 -23.62
C GLY A 340 -11.47 -39.47 -25.01
N GLU A 341 -11.74 -38.66 -26.04
CA GLU A 341 -11.30 -38.90 -27.43
C GLU A 341 -9.90 -38.32 -27.74
N PHE A 342 -9.32 -37.52 -26.85
CA PHE A 342 -7.96 -36.97 -27.06
C PHE A 342 -6.87 -37.95 -26.62
N ASP A 343 -5.82 -38.07 -27.44
CA ASP A 343 -4.67 -38.94 -27.17
C ASP A 343 -3.92 -38.59 -25.86
N ASP A 344 -3.99 -37.34 -25.40
CA ASP A 344 -3.38 -36.83 -24.17
C ASP A 344 -4.36 -36.71 -22.99
N PHE A 345 -5.48 -37.45 -23.01
CA PHE A 345 -6.55 -37.38 -22.01
C PHE A 345 -6.07 -37.43 -20.55
N GLU A 346 -5.09 -38.28 -20.22
CA GLU A 346 -4.60 -38.41 -18.84
C GLU A 346 -3.88 -37.14 -18.36
N ASP A 347 -3.20 -36.43 -19.25
CA ASP A 347 -2.55 -35.15 -18.92
C ASP A 347 -3.59 -34.02 -18.83
N LEU A 348 -4.62 -34.03 -19.69
CA LEU A 348 -5.78 -33.13 -19.57
C LEU A 348 -6.52 -33.35 -18.24
N ARG A 349 -6.68 -34.62 -17.81
CA ARG A 349 -7.30 -34.99 -16.55
C ARG A 349 -6.50 -34.53 -15.34
N LYS A 350 -5.15 -34.63 -15.39
CA LYS A 350 -4.27 -34.04 -14.36
C LYS A 350 -4.41 -32.51 -14.30
N ALA A 351 -4.51 -31.85 -15.46
CA ALA A 351 -4.72 -30.40 -15.52
C ALA A 351 -6.07 -30.02 -14.88
N LEU A 352 -7.16 -30.75 -15.17
CA LEU A 352 -8.48 -30.54 -14.53
C LEU A 352 -8.43 -30.67 -13.01
N ARG A 353 -7.70 -31.67 -12.49
CA ARG A 353 -7.54 -31.88 -11.04
C ARG A 353 -6.79 -30.76 -10.33
N SER A 354 -5.96 -30.01 -11.06
CA SER A 354 -5.25 -28.84 -10.52
C SER A 354 -6.13 -27.57 -10.44
N MET A 355 -7.33 -27.60 -11.02
CA MET A 355 -8.25 -26.48 -11.06
C MET A 355 -9.10 -26.39 -9.79
N SER A 356 -9.57 -25.18 -9.50
CA SER A 356 -10.56 -24.95 -8.45
C SER A 356 -11.94 -25.45 -8.87
N LEU A 357 -12.81 -25.75 -7.90
CA LEU A 357 -14.19 -26.16 -8.15
C LEU A 357 -14.94 -25.13 -9.02
N HIS A 358 -14.72 -23.83 -8.78
CA HIS A 358 -15.31 -22.75 -9.58
C HIS A 358 -14.90 -22.83 -11.04
N GLU A 359 -13.61 -22.97 -11.33
CA GLU A 359 -13.14 -23.04 -12.72
C GLU A 359 -13.68 -24.29 -13.44
N VAL A 360 -13.74 -25.45 -12.75
CA VAL A 360 -14.28 -26.69 -13.32
C VAL A 360 -15.78 -26.54 -13.60
N THR A 361 -16.54 -25.93 -12.69
CA THR A 361 -17.98 -25.70 -12.87
C THR A 361 -18.28 -24.70 -13.99
N THR A 362 -17.45 -23.68 -14.20
CA THR A 362 -17.60 -22.73 -15.32
C THR A 362 -17.56 -23.42 -16.68
N PHE A 363 -16.71 -24.44 -16.87
CA PHE A 363 -16.66 -25.22 -18.12
C PHE A 363 -17.96 -25.99 -18.45
N GLN A 364 -18.84 -26.20 -17.47
CA GLN A 364 -20.15 -26.82 -17.71
C GLN A 364 -21.24 -25.78 -17.98
N HIS A 365 -21.08 -24.55 -17.50
CA HIS A 365 -22.07 -23.49 -17.64
C HIS A 365 -21.93 -22.71 -18.94
N GLU A 366 -20.70 -22.53 -19.44
CA GLU A 366 -20.43 -21.94 -20.75
C GLU A 366 -20.47 -23.06 -21.81
N GLU A 367 -21.14 -22.83 -22.95
CA GLU A 367 -21.19 -23.79 -24.09
C GLU A 367 -19.82 -23.88 -24.80
N ILE A 368 -18.79 -24.37 -24.09
CA ILE A 368 -17.42 -24.53 -24.58
C ILE A 368 -17.27 -25.91 -25.25
N SER A 369 -16.59 -25.96 -26.39
CA SER A 369 -16.34 -27.20 -27.13
C SER A 369 -15.28 -28.09 -26.44
N SER A 370 -15.24 -29.38 -26.78
CA SER A 370 -14.24 -30.32 -26.24
C SER A 370 -12.81 -29.95 -26.64
N ASP A 371 -12.61 -29.45 -27.86
CA ASP A 371 -11.31 -28.97 -28.36
C ASP A 371 -10.83 -27.74 -27.56
N GLU A 372 -11.73 -26.79 -27.29
CA GLU A 372 -11.40 -25.59 -26.52
C GLU A 372 -11.03 -25.91 -25.07
N ILE A 373 -11.73 -26.86 -24.43
CA ILE A 373 -11.39 -27.30 -23.08
C ILE A 373 -10.01 -27.97 -23.09
N ALA A 374 -9.73 -28.85 -24.05
CA ALA A 374 -8.44 -29.52 -24.16
C ALA A 374 -7.28 -28.53 -24.31
N ASP A 375 -7.44 -27.52 -25.16
CA ASP A 375 -6.39 -26.51 -25.37
C ASP A 375 -6.20 -25.58 -24.16
N LEU A 376 -7.28 -25.17 -23.48
CA LEU A 376 -7.19 -24.42 -22.22
C LEU A 376 -6.42 -25.20 -21.16
N LEU A 377 -6.64 -26.51 -21.06
CA LEU A 377 -5.94 -27.38 -20.13
C LEU A 377 -4.46 -27.56 -20.50
N ARG A 378 -4.14 -27.72 -21.81
CA ARG A 378 -2.75 -27.79 -22.30
C ARG A 378 -1.96 -26.52 -21.96
N SER A 379 -2.61 -25.35 -22.09
CA SER A 379 -1.98 -24.06 -21.76
C SER A 379 -1.59 -23.92 -20.28
N ARG A 380 -2.21 -24.70 -19.38
CA ARG A 380 -1.89 -24.71 -17.94
C ARG A 380 -0.70 -25.61 -17.57
N GLY A 381 -0.44 -26.66 -18.35
CA GLY A 381 0.46 -27.75 -17.97
C GLY A 381 1.97 -27.41 -17.92
N THR A 382 2.39 -26.28 -18.51
CA THR A 382 3.84 -25.99 -18.68
C THR A 382 4.30 -24.60 -18.25
N SER A 383 3.41 -23.72 -17.75
CA SER A 383 3.74 -22.51 -17.00
C SER A 383 2.44 -21.74 -16.74
N LYS A 384 2.35 -20.96 -15.65
CA LYS A 384 1.25 -20.01 -15.41
C LYS A 384 1.29 -18.85 -16.42
N ARG A 385 1.21 -19.14 -17.71
CA ARG A 385 1.28 -18.16 -18.80
C ARG A 385 -0.14 -17.75 -19.19
N PHE A 386 -0.27 -16.50 -19.63
CA PHE A 386 -1.49 -15.99 -20.24
C PHE A 386 -1.91 -16.86 -21.42
N SER A 387 -3.18 -17.24 -21.47
CA SER A 387 -3.72 -18.06 -22.56
C SER A 387 -3.96 -17.17 -23.78
N ARG A 388 -3.19 -17.41 -24.86
CA ARG A 388 -3.38 -16.67 -26.12
C ARG A 388 -4.74 -16.93 -26.77
N LEU A 389 -5.42 -18.03 -26.43
CA LEU A 389 -6.77 -18.33 -26.94
C LEU A 389 -7.81 -17.30 -26.50
N THR A 390 -7.60 -16.61 -25.38
CA THR A 390 -8.45 -15.48 -24.98
C THR A 390 -8.45 -14.40 -26.07
N LEU A 391 -7.34 -14.20 -26.78
CA LEU A 391 -7.24 -13.25 -27.88
C LEU A 391 -8.12 -13.67 -29.06
N ASN A 392 -8.08 -14.95 -29.45
CA ASN A 392 -8.92 -15.46 -30.52
C ASN A 392 -10.42 -15.35 -30.20
N LYS A 393 -10.81 -15.46 -28.93
CA LYS A 393 -12.20 -15.26 -28.49
C LYS A 393 -12.63 -13.79 -28.53
N LEU A 394 -11.72 -12.87 -28.21
CA LEU A 394 -11.97 -11.44 -28.26
C LEU A 394 -11.89 -10.88 -29.68
N GLN A 395 -11.19 -11.56 -30.59
CA GLN A 395 -11.00 -11.18 -31.97
C GLN A 395 -12.34 -11.07 -32.70
N HIS A 396 -12.66 -9.86 -33.16
CA HIS A 396 -13.79 -9.63 -34.05
C HIS A 396 -13.40 -9.91 -35.52
N GLN A 397 -14.42 -10.13 -36.36
CA GLN A 397 -14.26 -10.57 -37.74
C GLN A 397 -14.36 -9.42 -38.77
N ASP A 398 -14.26 -8.16 -38.32
CA ASP A 398 -14.38 -7.00 -39.23
C ASP A 398 -13.09 -6.75 -40.04
N GLY A 399 -11.97 -7.41 -39.69
CA GLY A 399 -10.69 -7.33 -40.40
C GLY A 399 -9.54 -6.88 -39.49
N MET A 400 -8.31 -7.29 -39.82
CA MET A 400 -7.12 -6.91 -39.04
C MET A 400 -6.82 -5.42 -39.15
N PHE A 401 -6.51 -4.79 -38.02
CA PHE A 401 -6.31 -3.34 -37.87
C PHE A 401 -7.52 -2.48 -38.25
N GLN A 402 -8.70 -3.08 -38.41
CA GLN A 402 -9.97 -2.35 -38.55
C GLN A 402 -10.64 -2.26 -37.19
N LEU A 403 -11.21 -1.10 -36.88
CA LEU A 403 -11.96 -0.93 -35.64
C LEU A 403 -13.21 -1.80 -35.65
N SER A 404 -13.49 -2.48 -34.53
CA SER A 404 -14.72 -3.26 -34.40
C SER A 404 -15.95 -2.41 -34.73
N SER A 405 -16.84 -2.94 -35.53
CA SER A 405 -18.11 -2.30 -35.90
C SER A 405 -19.02 -2.00 -34.71
N THR A 406 -18.77 -2.64 -33.56
CA THR A 406 -19.48 -2.42 -32.30
C THR A 406 -18.92 -1.27 -31.46
N LEU A 407 -17.67 -0.87 -31.72
CA LEU A 407 -17.02 0.22 -31.01
C LEU A 407 -17.49 1.56 -31.59
N LYS A 408 -17.94 2.46 -30.72
CA LYS A 408 -18.18 3.86 -31.06
C LYS A 408 -17.11 4.71 -30.38
N PRO A 409 -16.07 5.14 -31.12
CA PRO A 409 -15.05 6.02 -30.57
C PRO A 409 -15.65 7.30 -30.00
N HIS A 410 -15.08 7.80 -28.92
CA HIS A 410 -15.39 9.13 -28.41
C HIS A 410 -14.78 10.17 -29.35
N GLN A 411 -15.44 11.34 -29.43
CA GLN A 411 -15.02 12.44 -30.31
C GLN A 411 -13.55 12.82 -30.12
N TRP A 412 -13.10 12.97 -28.88
CA TRP A 412 -11.71 13.31 -28.57
C TRP A 412 -10.70 12.29 -29.12
N GLN A 413 -11.06 11.00 -29.18
CA GLN A 413 -10.17 9.96 -29.67
C GLN A 413 -9.94 10.14 -31.17
N GLN A 414 -11.02 10.42 -31.91
CA GLN A 414 -10.94 10.69 -33.34
C GLN A 414 -10.19 11.98 -33.64
N GLU A 415 -10.47 13.06 -32.89
CA GLU A 415 -9.78 14.34 -33.05
C GLU A 415 -8.28 14.22 -32.76
N CYS A 416 -7.91 13.50 -31.70
CA CYS A 416 -6.52 13.23 -31.35
C CYS A 416 -5.81 12.44 -32.46
N VAL A 417 -6.43 11.37 -32.97
CA VAL A 417 -5.84 10.56 -34.04
C VAL A 417 -5.68 11.38 -35.32
N ASN A 418 -6.68 12.19 -35.71
CA ASN A 418 -6.60 13.03 -36.91
C ASN A 418 -5.45 14.03 -36.80
N LYS A 419 -5.32 14.73 -35.66
CA LYS A 419 -4.20 15.65 -35.42
C LYS A 419 -2.85 14.93 -35.46
N TRP A 420 -2.76 13.73 -34.88
CA TRP A 420 -1.55 12.92 -34.93
C TRP A 420 -1.17 12.53 -36.37
N VAL A 421 -2.13 12.12 -37.20
CA VAL A 421 -1.93 11.72 -38.60
C VAL A 421 -1.55 12.90 -39.50
N GLU A 422 -2.20 14.05 -39.32
CA GLU A 422 -2.02 15.23 -40.16
C GLU A 422 -0.77 16.04 -39.79
N GLY A 423 -0.41 16.07 -38.51
CA GLY A 423 0.55 17.02 -37.97
C GLY A 423 0.03 18.46 -38.01
N ASP A 424 0.86 19.39 -37.56
CA ASP A 424 0.59 20.83 -37.64
C ASP A 424 1.90 21.61 -37.78
N LEU A 425 2.11 22.15 -38.99
CA LEU A 425 3.30 22.91 -39.32
C LEU A 425 3.44 24.21 -38.51
N ASN A 426 2.33 24.77 -38.00
CA ASN A 426 2.36 26.02 -37.22
C ASN A 426 2.90 25.80 -35.80
N SER A 427 2.59 24.65 -35.19
CA SER A 427 3.12 24.24 -33.88
C SER A 427 4.45 23.47 -33.97
N GLY A 428 4.94 23.19 -35.19
CA GLY A 428 6.13 22.37 -35.41
C GLY A 428 5.86 20.86 -35.20
N HIS A 429 4.59 20.46 -35.20
CA HIS A 429 4.14 19.09 -35.05
C HIS A 429 4.28 18.30 -36.34
N GLN A 430 5.16 17.30 -36.32
CA GLN A 430 5.32 16.40 -37.45
C GLN A 430 4.23 15.32 -37.47
N PRO A 431 3.71 14.97 -38.66
CA PRO A 431 2.80 13.83 -38.83
C PRO A 431 3.34 12.56 -38.18
N PHE A 432 2.46 11.75 -37.60
CA PHE A 432 2.74 10.48 -36.93
C PHE A 432 3.72 10.57 -35.75
N THR A 433 3.91 11.75 -35.16
CA THR A 433 4.76 11.93 -33.98
C THR A 433 4.00 12.63 -32.86
N GLY A 434 4.49 12.51 -31.63
CA GLY A 434 4.11 13.38 -30.52
C GLY A 434 3.56 12.66 -29.30
N ILE A 435 3.26 13.47 -28.29
CA ILE A 435 2.73 13.02 -27.00
C ILE A 435 1.27 13.43 -26.88
N ALA A 436 0.39 12.45 -26.62
CA ALA A 436 -1.01 12.69 -26.31
C ALA A 436 -1.23 12.56 -24.79
N SER A 437 -1.84 13.59 -24.20
CA SER A 437 -2.28 13.53 -22.80
C SER A 437 -3.79 13.41 -22.70
N ALA A 438 -4.24 12.51 -21.84
CA ALA A 438 -5.65 12.39 -21.50
C ALA A 438 -5.82 11.88 -20.07
N VAL A 439 -6.82 12.39 -19.34
CA VAL A 439 -7.13 11.91 -17.99
C VAL A 439 -7.40 10.40 -17.98
N THR A 440 -7.16 9.73 -16.85
CA THR A 440 -7.39 8.28 -16.72
C THR A 440 -8.87 7.94 -16.89
N GLY A 441 -9.15 6.74 -17.42
CA GLY A 441 -10.53 6.26 -17.62
C GLY A 441 -11.22 6.73 -18.91
N THR A 442 -10.62 7.61 -19.71
CA THR A 442 -11.24 8.16 -20.95
C THR A 442 -11.02 7.31 -22.21
N GLY A 443 -10.29 6.20 -22.10
CA GLY A 443 -9.99 5.32 -23.24
C GLY A 443 -8.70 5.66 -24.00
N LYS A 444 -7.61 6.00 -23.30
CA LYS A 444 -6.27 6.22 -23.86
C LYS A 444 -5.79 5.06 -24.74
N THR A 445 -5.94 3.84 -24.25
CA THR A 445 -5.53 2.62 -24.96
C THR A 445 -6.29 2.47 -26.27
N VAL A 446 -7.62 2.64 -26.24
CA VAL A 446 -8.47 2.65 -27.45
C VAL A 446 -8.00 3.73 -28.45
N MET A 447 -7.72 4.95 -28.00
CA MET A 447 -7.19 6.01 -28.87
C MET A 447 -5.86 5.61 -29.53
N ALA A 448 -4.93 5.01 -28.77
CA ALA A 448 -3.66 4.56 -29.30
C ALA A 448 -3.79 3.39 -30.29
N LEU A 449 -4.76 2.48 -30.05
CA LEU A 449 -5.10 1.42 -31.01
C LEU A 449 -5.72 2.01 -32.29
N MET A 450 -6.56 3.04 -32.19
CA MET A 450 -7.06 3.76 -33.37
C MET A 450 -5.91 4.41 -34.16
N ALA A 451 -4.92 5.00 -33.49
CA ALA A 451 -3.73 5.53 -34.14
C ALA A 451 -2.91 4.44 -34.83
N ALA A 452 -2.77 3.27 -34.20
CA ALA A 452 -2.15 2.09 -34.81
C ALA A 452 -2.89 1.64 -36.09
N GLY A 453 -4.22 1.57 -36.05
CA GLY A 453 -5.04 1.26 -37.22
C GLY A 453 -4.83 2.27 -38.36
N ALA A 454 -4.88 3.57 -38.05
CA ALA A 454 -4.64 4.64 -39.03
C ALA A 454 -3.21 4.62 -39.62
N PHE A 455 -2.21 4.24 -38.83
CA PHE A 455 -0.84 4.07 -39.31
C PHE A 455 -0.73 2.89 -40.28
N VAL A 456 -1.33 1.75 -39.94
CA VAL A 456 -1.35 0.56 -40.82
C VAL A 456 -2.15 0.78 -42.09
N GLU A 457 -3.23 1.57 -42.05
CA GLU A 457 -3.98 1.95 -43.24
C GLU A 457 -3.10 2.69 -44.27
N LYS A 458 -2.19 3.55 -43.78
CA LYS A 458 -1.22 4.26 -44.62
C LYS A 458 0.02 3.43 -44.96
N HIS A 459 0.38 2.48 -44.10
CA HIS A 459 1.54 1.61 -44.21
C HIS A 459 1.13 0.13 -43.99
N PRO A 460 0.60 -0.55 -45.03
CA PRO A 460 -0.04 -1.87 -44.87
C PRO A 460 0.84 -2.98 -44.27
N GLU A 461 2.17 -2.89 -44.47
CA GLU A 461 3.16 -3.84 -43.94
C GLU A 461 3.77 -3.38 -42.61
N ALA A 462 3.24 -2.32 -41.99
CA ALA A 462 3.77 -1.81 -40.74
C ALA A 462 3.61 -2.82 -39.61
N VAL A 463 4.63 -2.83 -38.75
CA VAL A 463 4.64 -3.55 -37.47
C VAL A 463 4.65 -2.57 -36.31
N ILE A 464 4.10 -3.00 -35.17
CA ILE A 464 3.85 -2.10 -34.03
C ILE A 464 4.49 -2.66 -32.77
N SER A 465 5.32 -1.85 -32.11
CA SER A 465 5.80 -2.13 -30.76
C SER A 465 5.05 -1.27 -29.74
N VAL A 466 4.38 -1.93 -28.78
CA VAL A 466 3.79 -1.27 -27.61
C VAL A 466 4.68 -1.52 -26.41
N VAL A 467 5.23 -0.47 -25.80
CA VAL A 467 6.07 -0.57 -24.59
C VAL A 467 5.26 -0.20 -23.36
N VAL A 468 5.25 -1.08 -22.36
CA VAL A 468 4.47 -0.95 -21.13
C VAL A 468 5.35 -1.17 -19.88
N PRO A 469 5.03 -0.56 -18.73
CA PRO A 469 5.84 -0.70 -17.51
C PRO A 469 5.62 -2.02 -16.75
N SER A 470 4.49 -2.71 -16.95
CA SER A 470 4.12 -3.90 -16.16
C SER A 470 3.47 -5.00 -17.00
N LYS A 471 3.50 -6.24 -16.48
CA LYS A 471 2.83 -7.39 -17.11
C LYS A 471 1.30 -7.28 -17.12
N VAL A 472 0.72 -6.54 -16.17
CA VAL A 472 -0.74 -6.35 -16.12
C VAL A 472 -1.18 -5.54 -17.33
N LEU A 473 -0.48 -4.44 -17.62
CA LEU A 473 -0.73 -3.63 -18.81
C LEU A 473 -0.44 -4.41 -20.09
N MET A 474 0.58 -5.27 -20.10
CA MET A 474 0.88 -6.13 -21.25
C MET A 474 -0.32 -6.97 -21.67
N TYR A 475 -0.99 -7.63 -20.72
CA TYR A 475 -2.17 -8.45 -21.01
C TYR A 475 -3.39 -7.61 -21.37
N GLN A 476 -3.61 -6.49 -20.68
CA GLN A 476 -4.70 -5.57 -21.01
C GLN A 476 -4.59 -5.05 -22.46
N TRP A 477 -3.40 -4.62 -22.87
CA TRP A 477 -3.15 -4.18 -24.25
C TRP A 477 -3.39 -5.29 -25.28
N ALA A 478 -3.06 -6.54 -24.95
CA ALA A 478 -3.30 -7.67 -25.83
C ALA A 478 -4.80 -7.94 -26.01
N GLU A 479 -5.55 -7.99 -24.91
CA GLU A 479 -7.00 -8.18 -24.94
C GLU A 479 -7.72 -7.04 -25.70
N GLU A 480 -7.31 -5.79 -25.48
CA GLU A 480 -7.87 -4.64 -26.18
C GLU A 480 -7.50 -4.62 -27.67
N ALA A 481 -6.27 -4.99 -28.04
CA ALA A 481 -5.87 -5.12 -29.44
C ALA A 481 -6.67 -6.22 -30.17
N ALA A 482 -6.91 -7.35 -29.51
CA ALA A 482 -7.76 -8.40 -30.07
C ALA A 482 -9.21 -7.93 -30.24
N LYS A 483 -9.76 -7.31 -29.19
CA LYS A 483 -11.14 -6.83 -29.16
C LYS A 483 -11.42 -5.69 -30.13
N PHE A 484 -10.48 -4.80 -30.35
CA PHE A 484 -10.72 -3.55 -31.09
C PHE A 484 -10.00 -3.46 -32.43
N LEU A 485 -8.93 -4.21 -32.68
CA LEU A 485 -8.20 -4.23 -33.96
C LEU A 485 -8.29 -5.59 -34.68
N GLY A 486 -9.05 -6.55 -34.14
CA GLY A 486 -9.24 -7.85 -34.79
C GLY A 486 -7.95 -8.66 -34.92
N LEU A 487 -7.00 -8.46 -34.00
CA LEU A 487 -5.73 -9.21 -33.97
C LEU A 487 -5.86 -10.48 -33.13
N GLY A 488 -5.45 -11.62 -33.67
CA GLY A 488 -5.51 -12.90 -32.98
C GLY A 488 -4.22 -13.26 -32.25
N ALA A 489 -4.18 -14.49 -31.78
CA ALA A 489 -3.05 -15.10 -31.07
C ALA A 489 -1.77 -15.20 -31.92
N ASP A 490 -1.90 -15.21 -33.24
CA ASP A 490 -0.78 -15.33 -34.18
C ASP A 490 -0.21 -13.95 -34.51
N GLU A 491 -1.04 -12.91 -34.56
CA GLU A 491 -0.62 -11.55 -34.85
C GLU A 491 -0.01 -10.81 -33.64
N ILE A 492 -0.46 -11.13 -32.42
CA ILE A 492 0.00 -10.49 -31.18
C ILE A 492 1.16 -11.27 -30.54
N GLY A 493 2.31 -10.62 -30.40
CA GLY A 493 3.47 -11.12 -29.67
C GLY A 493 3.70 -10.47 -28.30
N PHE A 494 4.46 -11.14 -27.46
CA PHE A 494 4.79 -10.76 -26.09
C PHE A 494 6.30 -10.86 -25.83
N VAL A 495 6.87 -9.83 -25.21
CA VAL A 495 8.26 -9.87 -24.73
C VAL A 495 8.34 -9.40 -23.29
N GLY A 496 8.47 -10.37 -22.37
CA GLY A 496 8.31 -10.16 -20.92
C GLY A 496 7.52 -11.30 -20.26
N ASP A 497 7.54 -11.39 -18.93
CA ASP A 497 6.88 -12.45 -18.13
C ASP A 497 7.19 -13.89 -18.59
N GLY A 498 8.38 -14.10 -19.15
CA GLY A 498 8.83 -15.39 -19.69
C GLY A 498 8.48 -15.65 -21.16
N PHE A 499 7.86 -14.69 -21.86
CA PHE A 499 7.70 -14.67 -23.32
C PHE A 499 8.85 -13.93 -24.00
N SER A 500 9.15 -14.31 -25.24
CA SER A 500 10.29 -13.82 -26.02
C SER A 500 10.02 -13.80 -27.53
N ASP A 501 8.79 -13.49 -27.92
CA ASP A 501 8.39 -13.46 -29.33
C ASP A 501 9.21 -12.41 -30.14
N SER A 502 9.14 -12.49 -31.46
CA SER A 502 9.87 -11.62 -32.40
C SER A 502 9.03 -11.30 -33.62
N PHE A 503 9.24 -10.14 -34.25
CA PHE A 503 8.57 -9.83 -35.52
C PHE A 503 8.97 -10.80 -36.64
N SER A 504 10.15 -11.43 -36.55
CA SER A 504 10.58 -12.48 -37.48
C SER A 504 9.69 -13.72 -37.49
N GLU A 505 8.86 -13.90 -36.45
CA GLU A 505 7.87 -14.98 -36.34
C GLU A 505 6.52 -14.63 -37.02
N GLY A 506 6.44 -13.49 -37.72
CA GLY A 506 5.22 -13.04 -38.41
C GLY A 506 4.26 -12.22 -37.55
N ARG A 507 4.69 -11.81 -36.34
CA ARG A 507 3.88 -10.94 -35.46
C ARG A 507 3.67 -9.57 -36.12
N ARG A 508 2.46 -9.02 -36.01
CA ARG A 508 2.12 -7.67 -36.51
C ARG A 508 2.18 -6.62 -35.41
N LEU A 509 1.92 -7.02 -34.16
CA LEU A 509 2.00 -6.17 -32.98
C LEU A 509 2.71 -6.94 -31.86
N ILE A 510 3.73 -6.35 -31.24
CA ILE A 510 4.42 -6.92 -30.08
C ILE A 510 4.30 -5.99 -28.89
N ILE A 511 3.92 -6.55 -27.74
CA ILE A 511 3.83 -5.82 -26.48
C ILE A 511 5.04 -6.18 -25.61
N TRP A 512 5.78 -5.14 -25.24
CA TRP A 512 7.07 -5.23 -24.58
C TRP A 512 6.97 -4.71 -23.14
N ILE A 513 7.36 -5.54 -22.16
CA ILE A 513 7.67 -5.01 -20.83
C ILE A 513 8.96 -4.20 -20.93
N VAL A 514 8.95 -2.95 -20.48
CA VAL A 514 10.04 -1.98 -20.69
C VAL A 514 11.43 -2.53 -20.30
N ASN A 515 11.54 -3.26 -19.18
CA ASN A 515 12.81 -3.86 -18.75
C ASN A 515 13.31 -4.94 -19.72
N SER A 516 12.42 -5.66 -20.39
CA SER A 516 12.76 -6.63 -21.43
C SER A 516 13.12 -5.96 -22.74
N ALA A 517 12.44 -4.85 -23.08
CA ALA A 517 12.72 -4.08 -24.29
C ALA A 517 14.16 -3.52 -24.30
N VAL A 518 14.58 -2.94 -23.17
CA VAL A 518 15.90 -2.30 -23.03
C VAL A 518 17.04 -3.29 -22.80
N LYS A 519 16.74 -4.48 -22.26
CA LYS A 519 17.76 -5.49 -21.95
C LYS A 519 18.50 -5.87 -23.24
N ASP A 520 19.81 -5.65 -23.24
CA ASP A 520 20.69 -5.89 -24.39
C ASP A 520 20.22 -5.23 -25.69
N ASN A 521 19.48 -4.11 -25.60
CA ASN A 521 18.81 -3.44 -26.71
C ASN A 521 17.92 -4.37 -27.55
N ARG A 522 17.15 -5.25 -26.89
CA ARG A 522 16.37 -6.30 -27.57
C ARG A 522 15.35 -5.74 -28.56
N LEU A 523 14.59 -4.70 -28.19
CA LEU A 523 13.59 -4.11 -29.09
C LEU A 523 14.28 -3.52 -30.33
N GLY A 524 15.32 -2.71 -30.14
CA GLY A 524 16.09 -2.14 -31.26
C GLY A 524 16.61 -3.22 -32.20
N LYS A 525 17.22 -4.28 -31.66
CA LYS A 525 17.71 -5.42 -32.47
C LYS A 525 16.62 -6.14 -33.24
N ASP A 526 15.43 -6.30 -32.66
CA ASP A 526 14.31 -6.98 -33.33
C ASP A 526 13.79 -6.14 -34.50
N VAL A 527 13.70 -4.82 -34.31
CA VAL A 527 13.30 -3.87 -35.35
C VAL A 527 14.37 -3.67 -36.42
N ASP A 528 15.65 -3.65 -36.04
CA ASP A 528 16.78 -3.55 -36.98
C ASP A 528 16.94 -4.80 -37.85
N ALA A 529 16.42 -5.95 -37.40
CA ALA A 529 16.40 -7.19 -38.17
C ALA A 529 15.30 -7.23 -39.25
N LEU A 530 14.31 -6.34 -39.18
CA LEU A 530 13.29 -6.20 -40.21
C LEU A 530 13.88 -5.58 -41.47
N ALA A 531 13.20 -5.81 -42.61
CA ALA A 531 13.57 -5.17 -43.85
C ALA A 531 13.52 -3.63 -43.71
N LEU A 532 14.37 -2.92 -44.47
CA LEU A 532 14.50 -1.47 -44.34
C LEU A 532 13.22 -0.74 -44.78
N GLU A 533 12.47 -1.35 -45.71
CA GLU A 533 11.17 -0.89 -46.20
C GLU A 533 10.02 -1.17 -45.23
N THR A 534 10.19 -2.11 -44.28
CA THR A 534 9.18 -2.38 -43.26
C THR A 534 9.14 -1.22 -42.28
N THR A 535 7.99 -0.56 -42.25
CA THR A 535 7.73 0.59 -41.39
C THR A 535 7.42 0.13 -39.96
N HIS A 536 7.90 0.87 -38.96
CA HIS A 536 7.70 0.55 -37.56
C HIS A 536 7.03 1.70 -36.81
N MET A 537 6.01 1.38 -36.02
CA MET A 537 5.38 2.30 -35.06
C MET A 537 5.76 1.91 -33.64
N LEU A 538 6.27 2.89 -32.88
CA LEU A 538 6.54 2.78 -31.45
C LEU A 538 5.44 3.49 -30.66
N ILE A 539 4.76 2.74 -29.80
CA ILE A 539 3.80 3.24 -28.81
C ILE A 539 4.42 3.12 -27.42
N ALA A 540 4.57 4.24 -26.71
CA ALA A 540 5.07 4.28 -25.34
C ALA A 540 3.95 4.66 -24.37
N ASP A 541 3.43 3.65 -23.66
CA ASP A 541 2.38 3.84 -22.64
C ASP A 541 2.99 4.28 -21.30
N GLU A 542 2.26 5.07 -20.52
CA GLU A 542 2.74 5.68 -19.27
C GLU A 542 4.11 6.36 -19.42
N CYS A 543 4.28 7.15 -20.50
CA CYS A 543 5.59 7.66 -20.93
C CYS A 543 6.35 8.51 -19.89
N HIS A 544 5.67 8.95 -18.82
CA HIS A 544 6.25 9.63 -17.68
C HIS A 544 7.21 8.76 -16.85
N GLU A 545 7.14 7.43 -16.97
CA GLU A 545 8.03 6.49 -16.29
C GLU A 545 9.41 6.35 -17.00
N TYR A 546 9.56 6.90 -18.20
CA TYR A 546 10.71 6.64 -19.10
C TYR A 546 11.80 7.71 -19.07
N GLY A 547 12.08 8.28 -17.89
CA GLY A 547 13.01 9.40 -17.71
C GLY A 547 14.49 9.04 -17.52
N GLY A 548 14.81 7.79 -17.23
CA GLY A 548 16.19 7.32 -16.98
C GLY A 548 16.99 6.98 -18.23
N GLU A 549 18.32 7.12 -18.16
CA GLU A 549 19.28 6.83 -19.24
C GLU A 549 19.09 5.46 -19.91
N LYS A 550 18.80 4.41 -19.13
CA LYS A 550 18.60 3.05 -19.66
C LYS A 550 17.44 2.95 -20.67
N TYR A 551 16.49 3.88 -20.65
CA TYR A 551 15.33 3.88 -21.53
C TYR A 551 15.61 4.47 -22.91
N LYS A 552 16.71 5.24 -23.07
CA LYS A 552 17.11 5.80 -24.37
C LYS A 552 17.21 4.74 -25.45
N LEU A 553 17.74 3.55 -25.09
CA LEU A 553 17.92 2.44 -26.03
C LEU A 553 16.64 2.06 -26.80
N PHE A 554 15.49 2.01 -26.14
CA PHE A 554 14.24 1.70 -26.83
C PHE A 554 13.59 2.94 -27.44
N LEU A 555 13.74 4.12 -26.81
CA LEU A 555 13.19 5.38 -27.33
C LEU A 555 13.83 5.78 -28.66
N GLU A 556 15.11 5.47 -28.86
CA GLU A 556 15.89 5.80 -30.06
C GLU A 556 15.86 4.69 -31.13
N CYS A 557 15.08 3.62 -30.94
CA CYS A 557 14.94 2.59 -31.98
C CYS A 557 14.36 3.18 -33.28
N ARG A 558 14.63 2.52 -34.42
CA ARG A 558 14.05 2.87 -35.71
C ARG A 558 12.54 2.87 -35.60
N ALA A 559 11.89 4.01 -35.81
CA ALA A 559 10.43 4.11 -35.81
C ALA A 559 10.01 5.37 -36.59
N GLU A 560 9.23 5.17 -37.64
CA GLU A 560 8.64 6.24 -38.45
C GLU A 560 7.33 6.76 -37.82
N GLY A 561 6.60 5.90 -37.10
CA GLY A 561 5.45 6.28 -36.27
C GLY A 561 5.83 6.33 -34.80
N ARG A 562 5.55 7.43 -34.10
CA ARG A 562 5.87 7.63 -32.69
C ARG A 562 4.66 8.19 -31.95
N LEU A 563 4.18 7.44 -30.97
CA LEU A 563 3.09 7.89 -30.11
C LEU A 563 3.44 7.60 -28.66
N ALA A 564 3.48 8.64 -27.84
CA ALA A 564 3.55 8.48 -26.40
C ALA A 564 2.22 8.91 -25.77
N VAL A 565 1.76 8.14 -24.79
CA VAL A 565 0.49 8.41 -24.10
C VAL A 565 0.73 8.46 -22.60
N SER A 566 0.19 9.47 -21.93
CA SER A 566 0.26 9.60 -20.47
C SER A 566 -0.87 10.47 -19.92
N ALA A 567 -1.35 10.17 -18.72
CA ALA A 567 -2.24 11.09 -18.01
C ALA A 567 -1.52 12.37 -17.57
N THR A 568 -0.23 12.27 -17.31
CA THR A 568 0.62 13.37 -16.82
C THR A 568 1.91 13.36 -17.66
N PRO A 569 1.95 14.05 -18.81
CA PRO A 569 3.12 14.07 -19.67
C PRO A 569 4.33 14.65 -18.91
N PRO A 570 5.54 14.14 -19.15
CA PRO A 570 6.72 14.60 -18.44
C PRO A 570 7.36 15.82 -19.11
N ASP A 571 7.59 16.88 -18.34
CA ASP A 571 8.37 18.05 -18.78
C ASP A 571 9.88 17.87 -18.52
N GLU A 572 10.25 17.60 -17.26
CA GLU A 572 11.64 17.44 -16.80
C GLU A 572 11.86 16.10 -16.06
N THR A 573 13.13 15.69 -15.93
CA THR A 573 13.60 14.60 -15.08
C THR A 573 13.69 15.04 -13.62
N ALA A 574 13.94 14.11 -12.70
CA ALA A 574 14.13 14.43 -11.28
C ALA A 574 15.35 15.33 -10.99
N THR A 575 16.29 15.43 -11.95
CA THR A 575 17.49 16.29 -11.88
C THR A 575 17.27 17.68 -12.46
N GLY A 576 16.12 17.93 -13.10
CA GLY A 576 15.78 19.20 -13.76
C GLY A 576 16.13 19.26 -15.25
N ASP A 577 16.58 18.15 -15.84
CA ASP A 577 16.90 18.08 -17.28
C ASP A 577 15.63 17.82 -18.09
N LYS A 578 15.59 18.23 -19.36
CA LYS A 578 14.45 17.92 -20.26
C LYS A 578 14.23 16.41 -20.38
N HIS A 579 12.99 15.95 -20.22
CA HIS A 579 12.70 14.52 -20.21
C HIS A 579 13.03 13.85 -21.56
N PRO A 580 13.75 12.70 -21.61
CA PRO A 580 14.23 12.07 -22.85
C PRO A 580 13.13 11.79 -23.89
N VAL A 581 11.92 11.44 -23.43
CA VAL A 581 10.75 11.20 -24.29
C VAL A 581 10.41 12.41 -25.15
N LEU A 582 10.59 13.64 -24.66
CA LEU A 582 10.29 14.86 -25.42
C LEU A 582 11.24 15.04 -26.62
N ASN A 583 12.45 14.49 -26.55
CA ASN A 583 13.44 14.60 -27.62
C ASN A 583 13.19 13.57 -28.73
N THR A 584 12.62 12.41 -28.38
CA THR A 584 12.45 11.29 -29.31
C THR A 584 11.04 11.14 -29.84
N MET A 585 10.02 11.35 -29.00
CA MET A 585 8.61 11.18 -29.39
C MET A 585 8.01 12.43 -30.02
N GLY A 586 8.54 13.61 -29.71
CA GLY A 586 7.99 14.91 -30.13
C GLY A 586 7.37 15.69 -28.96
N HIS A 587 6.82 16.86 -29.26
CA HIS A 587 6.13 17.70 -28.27
C HIS A 587 4.69 17.17 -28.01
N GLN A 588 4.07 17.70 -26.96
CA GLN A 588 2.67 17.39 -26.66
C GLN A 588 1.74 18.09 -27.64
N PHE A 589 1.04 17.31 -28.48
CA PHE A 589 0.16 17.83 -29.54
C PHE A 589 -1.33 17.79 -29.15
N TYR A 590 -1.68 17.02 -28.12
CA TYR A 590 -3.06 16.89 -27.66
C TYR A 590 -3.14 16.79 -26.14
N ARG A 591 -4.19 17.41 -25.57
CA ARG A 591 -4.50 17.35 -24.15
C ARG A 591 -6.01 17.26 -23.93
N LEU A 592 -6.46 16.18 -23.29
CA LEU A 592 -7.80 16.05 -22.71
C LEU A 592 -7.71 16.17 -21.18
N GLY A 593 -8.01 17.35 -20.65
CA GLY A 593 -8.08 17.63 -19.21
C GLY A 593 -9.40 17.16 -18.56
N TYR A 594 -9.54 17.29 -17.23
CA TYR A 594 -10.78 16.86 -16.54
C TYR A 594 -11.96 17.73 -16.92
N LYS A 595 -11.76 19.05 -17.11
CA LYS A 595 -12.81 19.99 -17.55
C LYS A 595 -13.50 19.52 -18.83
N GLN A 596 -12.73 19.26 -19.88
CA GLN A 596 -13.27 18.75 -21.15
C GLN A 596 -13.80 17.33 -21.01
N ALA A 597 -13.09 16.43 -20.31
CA ALA A 597 -13.55 15.06 -20.14
C ALA A 597 -14.90 14.96 -19.41
N HIS A 598 -15.16 15.87 -18.47
CA HIS A 598 -16.44 15.97 -17.79
C HIS A 598 -17.53 16.55 -18.72
N ALA A 599 -17.24 17.63 -19.44
CA ALA A 599 -18.16 18.23 -20.40
C ALA A 599 -18.61 17.23 -21.49
N ASP A 600 -17.71 16.33 -21.90
CA ASP A 600 -17.95 15.30 -22.90
C ASP A 600 -18.59 14.00 -22.32
N ASP A 601 -18.98 13.99 -21.04
CA ASP A 601 -19.55 12.81 -20.31
C ASP A 601 -18.64 11.56 -20.38
N LEU A 602 -17.31 11.75 -20.37
CA LEU A 602 -16.33 10.66 -20.42
C LEU A 602 -15.98 10.13 -19.02
N ILE A 603 -16.13 10.96 -18.01
CA ILE A 603 -15.86 10.64 -16.60
C ILE A 603 -17.11 10.94 -15.75
N ALA A 604 -17.25 10.26 -14.62
CA ALA A 604 -18.31 10.60 -13.66
C ALA A 604 -18.07 12.00 -13.07
N GLY A 605 -19.16 12.67 -12.64
CA GLY A 605 -19.05 13.84 -11.78
C GLY A 605 -18.31 13.49 -10.49
N PHE A 606 -17.52 14.43 -9.98
CA PHE A 606 -16.76 14.23 -8.74
C PHE A 606 -16.63 15.55 -7.97
N LYS A 607 -16.45 15.41 -6.66
CA LYS A 607 -16.19 16.50 -5.72
C LYS A 607 -14.90 16.22 -4.96
N ILE A 608 -14.12 17.27 -4.75
CA ILE A 608 -12.89 17.25 -3.97
C ILE A 608 -13.10 18.11 -2.72
N SER A 609 -13.15 17.44 -1.57
CA SER A 609 -13.31 18.05 -0.26
C SER A 609 -11.94 18.18 0.41
N TYR A 610 -11.36 19.37 0.41
CA TYR A 610 -10.07 19.63 1.05
C TYR A 610 -10.27 19.98 2.52
N LEU A 611 -9.87 19.07 3.40
CA LEU A 611 -9.94 19.26 4.85
C LEU A 611 -8.60 19.78 5.37
N GLY A 612 -8.56 21.08 5.67
CA GLY A 612 -7.40 21.74 6.28
C GLY A 612 -7.38 21.51 7.79
N ILE A 613 -6.34 20.86 8.29
CA ILE A 613 -6.14 20.61 9.72
C ILE A 613 -4.96 21.42 10.27
N GLU A 614 -5.06 21.82 11.53
CA GLU A 614 -4.00 22.55 12.22
C GLU A 614 -3.09 21.59 12.99
N LEU A 615 -1.80 21.94 13.09
CA LEU A 615 -0.90 21.33 14.07
C LEU A 615 -1.32 21.74 15.47
N ASP A 616 -1.17 20.84 16.44
CA ASP A 616 -1.31 21.26 17.84
C ASP A 616 -0.18 22.24 18.23
N TYR A 617 -0.32 22.89 19.39
CA TYR A 617 0.61 23.90 19.85
C TYR A 617 2.07 23.40 19.93
N ASP A 618 2.29 22.19 20.45
CA ASP A 618 3.63 21.62 20.61
C ASP A 618 4.21 21.12 19.28
N GLU A 619 3.36 20.59 18.39
CA GLU A 619 3.68 20.23 17.02
C GLU A 619 4.09 21.46 16.21
N ARG A 620 3.36 22.58 16.32
CA ARG A 620 3.67 23.84 15.65
C ARG A 620 5.03 24.39 16.03
N ILE A 621 5.32 24.51 17.34
CA ILE A 621 6.63 24.98 17.83
C ILE A 621 7.77 24.12 17.28
N ARG A 622 7.59 22.79 17.27
CA ARG A 622 8.61 21.87 16.74
C ARG A 622 8.78 22.03 15.22
N TYR A 623 7.69 22.20 14.49
CA TYR A 623 7.72 22.43 13.05
C TYR A 623 8.47 23.70 12.68
N ASP A 624 8.22 24.79 13.42
CA ASP A 624 8.84 26.10 13.18
C ASP A 624 10.34 26.04 13.46
N ARG A 625 10.74 25.46 14.61
CA ARG A 625 12.17 25.23 14.93
C ARG A 625 12.88 24.41 13.85
N LEU A 626 12.29 23.30 13.41
CA LEU A 626 12.89 22.47 12.35
C LEU A 626 12.97 23.23 11.03
N SER A 627 12.00 24.10 10.72
CA SER A 627 12.04 24.93 9.53
C SER A 627 13.13 25.99 9.58
N ASP A 628 13.40 26.57 10.75
CA ASP A 628 14.51 27.48 10.98
C ASP A 628 15.86 26.79 10.81
N ASP A 629 16.01 25.60 11.41
CA ASP A 629 17.20 24.78 11.26
C ASP A 629 17.46 24.41 9.79
N ILE A 630 16.42 24.00 9.06
CA ILE A 630 16.53 23.69 7.62
C ILE A 630 16.99 24.92 6.83
N ARG A 631 16.43 26.11 7.10
CA ARG A 631 16.82 27.36 6.42
C ARG A 631 18.28 27.71 6.70
N ARG A 632 18.71 27.64 7.96
CA ARG A 632 20.10 27.91 8.37
C ARG A 632 21.07 26.91 7.73
N LEU A 633 20.80 25.61 7.85
CA LEU A 633 21.64 24.54 7.33
C LEU A 633 21.70 24.56 5.79
N SER A 634 20.62 24.95 5.10
CA SER A 634 20.61 25.13 3.63
C SER A 634 21.62 26.18 3.19
N ARG A 635 21.63 27.34 3.86
CA ARG A 635 22.59 28.43 3.56
C ARG A 635 24.03 27.99 3.80
N GLU A 636 24.29 27.34 4.93
CA GLU A 636 25.62 26.79 5.23
C GLU A 636 26.07 25.77 4.17
N LEU A 637 25.15 24.95 3.65
CA LEU A 637 25.48 23.98 2.59
C LEU A 637 25.71 24.64 1.23
N GLU A 638 24.95 25.69 0.89
CA GLU A 638 25.18 26.51 -0.30
C GLU A 638 26.54 27.21 -0.26
N GLU A 639 26.98 27.69 0.91
CA GLU A 639 28.33 28.26 1.09
C GLU A 639 29.44 27.22 0.87
N ILE A 640 29.22 25.96 1.28
CA ILE A 640 30.23 24.90 1.18
C ILE A 640 30.28 24.26 -0.21
N TYR A 641 29.12 24.03 -0.84
CA TYR A 641 28.99 23.22 -2.06
C TYR A 641 28.39 23.98 -3.25
N GLY A 642 28.25 25.31 -3.18
CA GLY A 642 27.51 26.18 -4.12
C GLY A 642 27.36 25.66 -5.56
N PRO A 643 28.42 25.59 -6.38
CA PRO A 643 28.31 25.15 -7.79
C PRO A 643 27.77 23.72 -7.98
N GLN A 644 27.99 22.84 -7.00
CA GLN A 644 27.51 21.46 -7.04
C GLN A 644 26.02 21.34 -6.68
N LEU A 645 25.47 22.37 -6.02
CA LEU A 645 24.07 22.44 -5.60
C LEU A 645 23.19 23.24 -6.55
N GLU A 646 23.76 23.88 -7.58
CA GLU A 646 22.99 24.61 -8.59
C GLU A 646 22.08 23.68 -9.42
N GLY A 647 20.79 24.04 -9.52
CA GLY A 647 19.76 23.36 -10.29
C GLY A 647 19.13 22.12 -9.63
N GLY A 648 17.83 21.88 -9.86
CA GLY A 648 17.15 20.66 -9.40
C GLY A 648 16.87 20.61 -7.87
N ASN A 649 16.59 19.41 -7.35
CA ASN A 649 16.16 19.22 -5.95
C ASN A 649 17.35 19.12 -4.97
N LEU A 650 17.54 20.14 -4.13
CA LEU A 650 18.61 20.22 -3.12
C LEU A 650 18.72 18.98 -2.23
N PHE A 651 17.60 18.42 -1.75
CA PHE A 651 17.63 17.24 -0.88
C PHE A 651 18.24 16.01 -1.58
N VAL A 652 17.93 15.82 -2.86
CA VAL A 652 18.45 14.69 -3.66
C VAL A 652 19.95 14.83 -3.88
N ARG A 653 20.43 16.05 -4.16
CA ARG A 653 21.87 16.33 -4.34
C ARG A 653 22.65 16.12 -3.06
N ILE A 654 22.15 16.62 -1.93
CA ILE A 654 22.80 16.41 -0.63
C ILE A 654 22.83 14.91 -0.28
N MET A 655 21.77 14.15 -0.56
CA MET A 655 21.79 12.69 -0.41
C MET A 655 22.86 12.03 -1.28
N ALA A 656 23.05 12.48 -2.52
CA ALA A 656 24.08 11.95 -3.41
C ALA A 656 25.50 12.24 -2.88
N ILE A 657 25.75 13.46 -2.39
CA ILE A 657 27.02 13.86 -1.77
C ILE A 657 27.32 12.99 -0.53
N VAL A 658 26.32 12.79 0.34
CA VAL A 658 26.46 11.94 1.53
C VAL A 658 26.72 10.48 1.12
N ALA A 659 26.03 9.96 0.11
CA ALA A 659 26.22 8.60 -0.38
C ALA A 659 27.59 8.38 -1.04
N ALA A 660 28.15 9.43 -1.67
CA ALA A 660 29.50 9.42 -2.23
C ALA A 660 30.61 9.46 -1.16
N GLY A 661 30.26 9.59 0.13
CA GLY A 661 31.20 9.68 1.23
C GLY A 661 31.80 11.08 1.42
N GLU A 662 31.30 12.07 0.69
CA GLU A 662 31.76 13.48 0.73
C GLU A 662 30.90 14.34 1.67
N GLY A 663 29.85 13.77 2.27
CA GLY A 663 28.94 14.48 3.18
C GLY A 663 29.58 14.85 4.52
N ASN A 664 29.31 16.08 4.99
CA ASN A 664 29.74 16.58 6.29
C ASN A 664 28.61 16.47 7.35
N ALA A 665 28.92 16.86 8.59
CA ALA A 665 27.95 16.86 9.70
C ALA A 665 26.71 17.74 9.41
N THR A 666 26.91 18.88 8.74
CA THR A 666 25.84 19.81 8.32
C THR A 666 24.86 19.14 7.35
N ALA A 667 25.36 18.40 6.35
CA ALA A 667 24.54 17.66 5.39
C ALA A 667 23.70 16.59 6.09
N ALA A 668 24.29 15.82 7.02
CA ALA A 668 23.56 14.83 7.80
C ALA A 668 22.48 15.47 8.71
N GLN A 669 22.79 16.61 9.34
CA GLN A 669 21.83 17.36 10.16
C GLN A 669 20.68 17.92 9.31
N TYR A 670 20.97 18.45 8.12
CA TYR A 670 19.97 18.95 7.18
C TYR A 670 19.01 17.82 6.76
N LEU A 671 19.55 16.68 6.32
CA LEU A 671 18.74 15.52 5.91
C LEU A 671 17.86 15.01 7.07
N ARG A 672 18.40 15.00 8.29
CA ARG A 672 17.64 14.64 9.50
C ARG A 672 16.53 15.65 9.78
N ALA A 673 16.82 16.95 9.81
CA ALA A 673 15.83 17.99 10.07
C ALA A 673 14.70 17.98 9.03
N VAL A 674 15.03 17.81 7.74
CA VAL A 674 14.03 17.65 6.67
C VAL A 674 13.16 16.40 6.89
N THR A 675 13.77 15.29 7.27
CA THR A 675 13.07 14.03 7.54
C THR A 675 12.15 14.15 8.76
N ASP A 676 12.66 14.71 9.86
CA ASP A 676 11.94 14.90 11.12
C ASP A 676 10.76 15.86 10.94
N ARG A 677 10.96 16.97 10.21
CA ARG A 677 9.87 17.90 9.89
C ARG A 677 8.78 17.22 9.05
N LYS A 678 9.18 16.40 8.07
CA LYS A 678 8.23 15.64 7.25
C LYS A 678 7.47 14.61 8.08
N ASN A 679 8.13 13.91 9.00
CA ASN A 679 7.49 12.94 9.87
C ASN A 679 6.53 13.59 10.87
N LEU A 680 6.87 14.78 11.40
CA LEU A 680 5.96 15.56 12.25
C LEU A 680 4.64 15.86 11.53
N VAL A 681 4.70 16.36 10.29
CA VAL A 681 3.49 16.65 9.50
C VAL A 681 2.69 15.39 9.17
N ARG A 682 3.36 14.26 8.91
CA ARG A 682 2.69 12.97 8.61
C ARG A 682 2.00 12.35 9.83
N GLU A 683 2.62 12.49 11.00
CA GLU A 683 2.13 11.92 12.25
C GLU A 683 1.26 12.90 13.06
N ALA A 684 1.01 14.09 12.49
CA ALA A 684 0.25 15.17 13.12
C ALA A 684 -1.06 14.66 13.75
N THR A 685 -1.28 15.09 14.98
CA THR A 685 -2.35 14.65 15.87
C THR A 685 -3.71 14.71 15.19
N HIS A 686 -4.03 15.80 14.51
CA HIS A 686 -5.34 15.98 13.88
C HIS A 686 -5.56 15.19 12.57
N ARG A 687 -4.57 14.45 12.04
CA ARG A 687 -4.78 13.57 10.88
C ARG A 687 -5.59 12.31 11.20
N ASP A 688 -5.34 11.72 12.37
CA ASP A 688 -6.14 10.57 12.82
C ASP A 688 -7.57 11.04 13.15
N THR A 689 -7.69 12.22 13.78
CA THR A 689 -8.98 12.86 14.09
C THR A 689 -9.80 13.15 12.84
N SER A 690 -9.18 13.75 11.82
CA SER A 690 -9.85 14.03 10.55
C SER A 690 -10.31 12.77 9.84
N SER A 691 -9.47 11.74 9.82
CA SER A 691 -9.86 10.43 9.28
C SER A 691 -11.12 9.91 9.99
N PHE A 692 -11.14 9.95 11.32
CA PHE A 692 -12.30 9.52 12.12
C PHE A 692 -13.55 10.36 11.84
N ALA A 693 -13.39 11.69 11.78
CA ALA A 693 -14.48 12.62 11.51
C ALA A 693 -15.11 12.39 10.12
N ILE A 694 -14.29 12.20 9.08
CA ILE A 694 -14.73 11.93 7.71
C ILE A 694 -15.47 10.59 7.64
N LEU A 695 -14.94 9.52 8.25
CA LEU A 695 -15.61 8.21 8.24
C LEU A 695 -16.97 8.25 8.93
N ASN A 696 -17.09 8.97 10.05
CA ASN A 696 -18.39 9.14 10.71
C ASN A 696 -19.34 9.97 9.86
N TYR A 697 -18.86 11.05 9.26
CA TYR A 697 -19.65 11.87 8.33
C TYR A 697 -20.20 11.02 7.18
N MET A 698 -19.35 10.20 6.55
CA MET A 698 -19.76 9.27 5.49
C MET A 698 -20.76 8.22 5.99
N ARG A 699 -20.52 7.62 7.16
CA ARG A 699 -21.42 6.63 7.77
C ARG A 699 -22.81 7.21 8.00
N ASP A 700 -22.89 8.45 8.45
CA ASP A 700 -24.14 9.13 8.79
C ASP A 700 -24.91 9.57 7.52
N GLN A 701 -24.22 9.79 6.39
CA GLN A 701 -24.80 10.16 5.08
C GLN A 701 -25.25 8.96 4.24
N GLU A 702 -24.51 7.85 4.27
CA GLU A 702 -24.71 6.70 3.38
C GLU A 702 -25.77 5.72 3.91
N ASN A 703 -26.96 5.75 3.32
CA ASN A 703 -28.02 4.76 3.56
C ASN A 703 -27.91 3.51 2.66
N SER A 704 -26.97 3.48 1.71
CA SER A 704 -26.76 2.41 0.72
C SER A 704 -25.41 1.68 0.85
N ASP A 705 -25.22 0.64 0.04
CA ASP A 705 -23.89 0.04 -0.19
C ASP A 705 -23.01 1.05 -0.94
N PHE A 706 -21.81 1.30 -0.41
CA PHE A 706 -20.86 2.28 -0.92
C PHE A 706 -19.51 1.61 -1.17
N THR A 707 -18.69 2.19 -2.04
CA THR A 707 -17.30 1.79 -2.27
C THR A 707 -16.34 2.89 -1.83
N MET A 708 -15.29 2.54 -1.06
CA MET A 708 -14.31 3.48 -0.55
C MET A 708 -12.88 3.00 -0.83
N ILE A 709 -12.02 3.92 -1.27
CA ILE A 709 -10.57 3.69 -1.30
C ILE A 709 -9.87 4.69 -0.39
N TRP A 710 -9.01 4.17 0.49
CA TRP A 710 -8.26 4.99 1.44
C TRP A 710 -6.75 4.84 1.21
N PHE A 711 -6.16 5.93 0.71
CA PHE A 711 -4.75 6.04 0.39
C PHE A 711 -3.95 6.66 1.53
N HIS A 712 -2.92 5.92 1.94
CA HIS A 712 -1.90 6.32 2.89
C HIS A 712 -0.54 6.51 2.20
N GLU A 713 0.35 7.27 2.84
CA GLU A 713 1.70 7.42 2.32
C GLU A 713 2.59 6.24 2.73
N GLN A 714 2.40 5.70 3.94
CA GLN A 714 3.19 4.60 4.47
C GLN A 714 2.36 3.40 4.88
N ILE A 715 2.93 2.21 4.72
CA ILE A 715 2.33 0.93 5.15
C ILE A 715 2.03 0.96 6.66
N GLU A 716 2.92 1.53 7.47
CA GLU A 716 2.77 1.55 8.93
C GLU A 716 1.60 2.43 9.41
N GLU A 717 1.24 3.46 8.65
CA GLU A 717 0.05 4.27 8.92
C GLU A 717 -1.21 3.42 8.75
N THR A 718 -1.32 2.71 7.64
CA THR A 718 -2.43 1.79 7.37
C THR A 718 -2.54 0.70 8.44
N LYS A 719 -1.39 0.14 8.88
CA LYS A 719 -1.37 -0.87 9.94
C LYS A 719 -1.78 -0.33 11.31
N ARG A 720 -1.37 0.89 11.64
CA ARG A 720 -1.68 1.54 12.92
C ARG A 720 -3.17 1.79 13.10
N LEU A 721 -3.90 2.04 12.01
CA LEU A 721 -5.34 2.28 12.05
C LEU A 721 -6.18 1.03 12.31
N VAL A 722 -5.66 -0.15 11.95
CA VAL A 722 -6.37 -1.41 12.12
C VAL A 722 -5.93 -2.18 13.37
N SER A 723 -4.68 -2.01 13.82
CA SER A 723 -4.12 -2.82 14.91
C SER A 723 -4.20 -2.19 16.29
N GLU A 724 -4.56 -2.99 17.30
CA GLU A 724 -4.57 -2.59 18.71
C GLU A 724 -3.18 -2.28 19.29
N GLY A 725 -2.09 -2.60 18.58
CA GLY A 725 -0.71 -2.53 19.09
C GLY A 725 -0.33 -1.13 19.57
N GLN A 726 -0.71 -0.10 18.81
CA GLN A 726 -0.46 1.30 19.16
C GLN A 726 -1.29 1.75 20.37
N GLY A 727 -2.58 1.39 20.44
CA GLY A 727 -3.42 1.66 21.61
C GLY A 727 -2.86 1.04 22.90
N ASN A 728 -2.26 -0.15 22.82
CA ASN A 728 -1.62 -0.81 23.97
C ASN A 728 -0.31 -0.13 24.42
N LYS A 729 0.49 0.39 23.48
CA LYS A 729 1.69 1.21 23.80
C LYS A 729 1.29 2.45 24.59
N ILE A 730 0.22 3.12 24.13
CA ILE A 730 -0.33 4.30 24.78
C ILE A 730 -0.85 3.97 26.18
N LEU A 731 -1.62 2.88 26.34
CA LEU A 731 -2.06 2.42 27.67
C LEU A 731 -0.90 2.14 28.62
N THR A 732 0.17 1.51 28.13
CA THR A 732 1.36 1.24 28.93
C THR A 732 2.04 2.54 29.35
N ALA A 733 2.16 3.52 28.46
CA ALA A 733 2.71 4.84 28.76
C ALA A 733 1.85 5.58 29.80
N ILE A 734 0.53 5.56 29.66
CA ILE A 734 -0.41 6.14 30.65
C ILE A 734 -0.21 5.47 32.02
N ARG A 735 -0.14 4.14 32.08
CA ARG A 735 0.06 3.41 33.34
C ARG A 735 1.41 3.74 33.98
N HIS A 736 2.46 3.82 33.19
CA HIS A 736 3.80 4.17 33.65
C HIS A 736 3.84 5.59 34.21
N GLU A 737 3.19 6.55 33.54
CA GLU A 737 3.11 7.93 34.03
C GLU A 737 2.30 8.03 35.32
N LYS A 738 1.12 7.39 35.37
CA LYS A 738 0.29 7.32 36.59
C LYS A 738 1.02 6.67 37.77
N ALA A 739 1.95 5.75 37.51
CA ALA A 739 2.74 5.10 38.56
C ALA A 739 3.72 6.04 39.28
N LYS A 740 3.99 7.24 38.74
CA LYS A 740 4.80 8.27 39.39
C LYS A 740 4.08 9.00 40.53
N GLY A 741 2.80 8.73 40.75
CA GLY A 741 2.03 9.34 41.85
C GLY A 741 1.96 10.87 41.72
N ASP A 742 2.44 11.58 42.74
CA ASP A 742 2.41 13.05 42.78
C ASP A 742 3.32 13.72 41.72
N GLU A 743 4.30 12.99 41.15
CA GLU A 743 5.17 13.48 40.08
C GLU A 743 4.61 13.21 38.66
N ALA A 744 3.39 12.67 38.55
CA ALA A 744 2.79 12.33 37.26
C ALA A 744 2.40 13.59 36.47
N ASP A 745 2.79 13.64 35.20
CA ASP A 745 2.32 14.68 34.29
C ASP A 745 0.88 14.37 33.81
N LEU A 746 -0.10 15.01 34.46
CA LEU A 746 -1.51 14.87 34.13
C LEU A 746 -1.83 15.31 32.69
N ARG A 747 -1.13 16.34 32.17
CA ARG A 747 -1.35 16.82 30.79
C ARG A 747 -0.86 15.79 29.78
N TYR A 748 0.28 15.15 30.05
CA TYR A 748 0.78 14.06 29.22
C TYR A 748 -0.15 12.84 29.23
N ILE A 749 -0.72 12.50 30.40
CA ILE A 749 -1.71 11.42 30.53
C ILE A 749 -2.97 11.73 29.70
N ASP A 750 -3.49 12.96 29.78
CA ASP A 750 -4.69 13.36 29.05
C ASP A 750 -4.45 13.33 27.53
N ALA A 751 -3.31 13.85 27.06
CA ALA A 751 -2.93 13.80 25.65
C ALA A 751 -2.83 12.36 25.11
N LEU A 752 -2.25 11.44 25.91
CA LEU A 752 -2.20 10.02 25.58
C LEU A 752 -3.58 9.38 25.57
N THR A 753 -4.47 9.75 26.51
CA THR A 753 -5.84 9.22 26.58
C THR A 753 -6.64 9.62 25.34
N ILE A 754 -6.58 10.90 24.96
CA ILE A 754 -7.19 11.42 23.73
C ILE A 754 -6.64 10.69 22.48
N LYS A 755 -5.34 10.42 22.44
CA LYS A 755 -4.72 9.63 21.36
C LYS A 755 -5.23 8.19 21.30
N LYS A 756 -5.54 7.60 22.45
CA LYS A 756 -6.11 6.26 22.51
C LYS A 756 -7.55 6.23 22.01
N ASP A 757 -8.40 7.11 22.52
CA ASP A 757 -9.83 7.10 22.18
C ASP A 757 -10.05 7.28 20.65
N ARG A 758 -9.20 8.08 20.01
CA ARG A 758 -9.13 8.21 18.54
C ARG A 758 -8.84 6.91 17.80
N LEU A 759 -7.82 6.19 18.25
CA LEU A 759 -7.42 4.93 17.61
C LEU A 759 -8.49 3.86 17.82
N ASP A 760 -9.10 3.83 19.01
CA ASP A 760 -10.19 2.91 19.32
C ASP A 760 -11.41 3.19 18.41
N GLY A 761 -11.81 4.45 18.23
CA GLY A 761 -12.91 4.82 17.34
C GLY A 761 -12.68 4.46 15.86
N LEU A 762 -11.45 4.64 15.37
CA LEU A 762 -11.07 4.22 14.01
C LEU A 762 -11.11 2.70 13.86
N GLN A 763 -10.57 1.98 14.84
CA GLN A 763 -10.60 0.52 14.87
C GLN A 763 -12.04 0.00 14.89
N ASP A 764 -12.89 0.58 15.74
CA ASP A 764 -14.28 0.16 15.86
C ASP A 764 -15.04 0.30 14.54
N TRP A 765 -14.82 1.38 13.78
CA TRP A 765 -15.42 1.55 12.45
C TRP A 765 -15.07 0.38 11.50
N PHE A 766 -13.79 0.03 11.39
CA PHE A 766 -13.35 -1.09 10.53
C PHE A 766 -13.86 -2.46 11.01
N MET A 767 -13.86 -2.66 12.32
CA MET A 767 -14.01 -3.97 12.93
C MET A 767 -15.46 -4.33 13.23
N THR A 768 -16.32 -3.33 13.48
CA THR A 768 -17.68 -3.56 13.95
C THR A 768 -18.75 -3.12 12.96
N ASP A 769 -18.53 -2.09 12.15
CA ASP A 769 -19.58 -1.53 11.28
C ASP A 769 -20.07 -2.55 10.24
N SER A 770 -21.36 -2.91 10.32
CA SER A 770 -21.95 -3.95 9.50
C SER A 770 -21.88 -3.71 7.99
N LYS A 771 -21.79 -2.44 7.55
CA LYS A 771 -21.67 -2.04 6.14
C LYS A 771 -20.24 -2.14 5.62
N VAL A 772 -19.24 -2.18 6.51
CA VAL A 772 -17.82 -2.18 6.15
C VAL A 772 -17.31 -3.61 5.93
N ARG A 773 -16.80 -3.84 4.71
CA ARG A 773 -16.18 -5.08 4.23
C ARG A 773 -14.76 -4.73 3.77
N PRO A 774 -13.80 -4.67 4.71
CA PRO A 774 -12.50 -4.10 4.45
C PRO A 774 -11.56 -5.11 3.79
N GLY A 775 -10.76 -4.61 2.86
CA GLY A 775 -9.56 -5.25 2.35
C GLY A 775 -8.37 -4.32 2.49
N MET A 776 -7.18 -4.87 2.36
CA MET A 776 -5.96 -4.10 2.30
C MET A 776 -5.01 -4.64 1.26
N TYR A 777 -4.32 -3.73 0.60
CA TYR A 777 -3.28 -4.06 -0.36
C TYR A 777 -2.14 -3.04 -0.32
N HIS A 778 -0.92 -3.56 -0.25
CA HIS A 778 0.31 -2.78 -0.40
C HIS A 778 1.44 -3.67 -0.94
N SER A 779 2.58 -3.08 -1.33
CA SER A 779 3.69 -3.81 -1.97
C SER A 779 4.28 -4.97 -1.14
N LYS A 780 4.22 -4.89 0.19
CA LYS A 780 4.66 -5.96 1.11
C LYS A 780 3.54 -6.96 1.50
N TRP A 781 2.38 -6.92 0.82
CA TRP A 781 1.24 -7.75 1.20
C TRP A 781 1.45 -9.19 0.69
N PRO A 782 1.17 -10.22 1.51
CA PRO A 782 1.49 -11.60 1.14
C PRO A 782 0.60 -12.15 0.03
N ASN A 783 1.18 -13.03 -0.79
CA ASN A 783 0.44 -13.84 -1.75
C ASN A 783 -0.15 -15.09 -1.05
N PRO A 784 -1.35 -15.56 -1.42
CA PRO A 784 -2.22 -15.08 -2.51
C PRO A 784 -3.20 -13.95 -2.11
N TRP A 785 -3.13 -13.45 -0.87
CA TRP A 785 -4.10 -12.48 -0.34
C TRP A 785 -4.16 -11.17 -1.12
N GLY A 786 -3.03 -10.67 -1.61
CA GLY A 786 -2.98 -9.40 -2.34
C GLY A 786 -3.89 -9.40 -3.58
N PRO A 787 -3.65 -10.30 -4.55
CA PRO A 787 -4.53 -10.47 -5.71
C PRO A 787 -6.00 -10.68 -5.33
N TRP A 788 -6.27 -11.57 -4.37
CA TRP A 788 -7.65 -11.85 -3.94
C TRP A 788 -8.36 -10.63 -3.35
N MET A 789 -7.72 -9.85 -2.48
CA MET A 789 -8.34 -8.66 -1.90
C MET A 789 -8.71 -7.65 -2.99
N ILE A 790 -7.87 -7.51 -4.02
CA ILE A 790 -8.18 -6.58 -5.09
C ILE A 790 -9.31 -7.10 -5.98
N ASP A 791 -9.28 -8.38 -6.37
CA ASP A 791 -10.34 -8.97 -7.18
C ASP A 791 -11.69 -8.96 -6.43
N TRP A 792 -11.67 -9.23 -5.11
CA TRP A 792 -12.86 -9.13 -4.28
C TRP A 792 -13.39 -7.69 -4.18
N PHE A 793 -12.53 -6.69 -4.14
CA PHE A 793 -12.96 -5.30 -4.21
C PHE A 793 -13.53 -4.94 -5.58
N ARG A 794 -12.88 -5.38 -6.67
CA ARG A 794 -13.35 -5.19 -8.05
C ARG A 794 -14.72 -5.80 -8.29
N ASN A 795 -14.97 -6.99 -7.75
CA ASN A 795 -16.23 -7.71 -7.92
C ASN A 795 -17.29 -7.28 -6.88
N GLY A 796 -17.00 -6.25 -6.08
CA GLY A 796 -17.91 -5.68 -5.09
C GLY A 796 -18.11 -6.56 -3.85
N HIS A 797 -17.32 -7.62 -3.65
CA HIS A 797 -17.33 -8.46 -2.44
C HIS A 797 -16.73 -7.76 -1.22
N LEU A 798 -15.74 -6.90 -1.46
CA LEU A 798 -15.25 -5.89 -0.51
C LEU A 798 -15.71 -4.52 -0.97
N ASN A 799 -15.78 -3.59 -0.03
CA ASN A 799 -16.26 -2.25 -0.32
C ASN A 799 -15.43 -1.13 0.33
N VAL A 800 -14.44 -1.49 1.14
CA VAL A 800 -13.43 -0.54 1.64
C VAL A 800 -12.06 -1.12 1.34
N MET A 801 -11.23 -0.39 0.60
CA MET A 801 -9.85 -0.79 0.28
C MET A 801 -8.85 0.15 0.94
N LEU A 802 -8.03 -0.41 1.83
CA LEU A 802 -6.90 0.26 2.45
C LEU A 802 -5.64 0.06 1.60
N SER A 803 -4.94 1.14 1.25
CA SER A 803 -3.67 1.00 0.50
C SER A 803 -2.62 2.05 0.84
N ALA A 804 -1.36 1.65 0.66
CA ALA A 804 -0.20 2.53 0.74
C ALA A 804 0.62 2.43 -0.56
N ARG A 805 0.69 3.54 -1.32
CA ARG A 805 1.46 3.76 -2.58
C ARG A 805 1.22 2.79 -3.76
N ALA A 806 0.83 1.54 -3.52
CA ALA A 806 0.82 0.47 -4.51
C ALA A 806 -0.36 0.56 -5.49
N LEU A 807 -1.52 1.05 -5.05
CA LEU A 807 -2.67 1.26 -5.95
C LEU A 807 -2.57 2.55 -6.78
N ALA A 808 -1.54 3.38 -6.54
CA ALA A 808 -1.32 4.61 -7.31
C ALA A 808 -0.57 4.36 -8.65
N GLN A 809 0.11 3.21 -8.81
CA GLN A 809 0.92 2.89 -9.99
C GLN A 809 0.58 1.52 -10.56
N GLY A 810 0.33 1.43 -11.87
CA GLY A 810 0.30 0.18 -12.63
C GLY A 810 -0.85 -0.79 -12.33
N PHE A 811 -1.89 -0.37 -11.59
CA PHE A 811 -3.05 -1.21 -11.26
C PHE A 811 -4.38 -0.52 -11.60
N ASP A 812 -5.28 -1.26 -12.23
CA ASP A 812 -6.65 -0.87 -12.57
C ASP A 812 -7.57 -1.03 -11.33
N LEU A 813 -7.89 0.09 -10.68
CA LEU A 813 -8.84 0.16 -9.58
C LEU A 813 -10.27 0.34 -10.10
N PRO A 814 -11.29 -0.34 -9.52
CA PRO A 814 -12.68 -0.01 -9.78
C PRO A 814 -12.97 1.41 -9.26
N GLY A 815 -13.91 2.12 -9.89
CA GLY A 815 -14.33 3.44 -9.42
C GLY A 815 -14.89 3.36 -8.00
N ALA A 816 -14.62 4.37 -7.18
CA ALA A 816 -15.06 4.42 -5.79
C ALA A 816 -16.08 5.55 -5.56
N ASP A 817 -17.07 5.34 -4.70
CA ASP A 817 -18.02 6.35 -4.17
C ASP A 817 -17.30 7.39 -3.35
N HIS A 818 -16.42 6.91 -2.50
CA HIS A 818 -15.64 7.72 -1.61
C HIS A 818 -14.17 7.43 -1.82
N GLY A 819 -13.34 8.44 -1.60
CA GLY A 819 -12.06 8.06 -1.05
C GLY A 819 -11.29 9.16 -0.40
N MET A 820 -10.26 8.72 0.29
CA MET A 820 -9.54 9.55 1.23
C MET A 820 -8.06 9.49 0.93
N ILE A 821 -7.49 10.66 0.68
CA ILE A 821 -6.10 10.87 0.37
C ILE A 821 -5.46 11.58 1.57
N ARG A 822 -4.66 10.84 2.34
CA ARG A 822 -3.97 11.34 3.55
C ARG A 822 -2.50 11.68 3.29
N THR A 823 -2.05 11.73 2.03
CA THR A 823 -0.62 11.86 1.68
C THR A 823 -0.10 13.29 1.80
N SER A 824 1.11 13.44 2.34
CA SER A 824 1.88 14.71 2.40
C SER A 824 2.63 15.02 1.09
N THR A 825 2.27 14.36 -0.02
CA THR A 825 3.00 14.54 -1.29
C THR A 825 2.74 15.92 -1.88
N SER A 826 3.83 16.66 -2.10
CA SER A 826 3.85 17.89 -2.89
C SER A 826 3.95 17.61 -4.40
N ASN A 827 3.92 16.33 -4.81
CA ASN A 827 3.90 15.94 -6.21
C ASN A 827 2.46 15.98 -6.75
N VAL A 828 2.16 17.03 -7.51
CA VAL A 828 0.88 17.28 -8.20
C VAL A 828 0.50 16.12 -9.12
N ARG A 829 1.44 15.62 -9.94
CA ARG A 829 1.18 14.53 -10.90
C ARG A 829 0.71 13.26 -10.20
N GLN A 830 1.36 12.87 -9.11
CA GLN A 830 0.98 11.69 -8.33
C GLN A 830 -0.44 11.83 -7.74
N ARG A 831 -0.82 13.05 -7.34
CA ARG A 831 -2.16 13.34 -6.83
C ARG A 831 -3.21 13.26 -7.93
N ILE A 832 -2.95 13.86 -9.09
CA ILE A 832 -3.81 13.78 -10.28
C ILE A 832 -4.05 12.32 -10.70
N GLN A 833 -2.99 11.51 -10.75
CA GLN A 833 -3.11 10.09 -11.07
C GLN A 833 -3.94 9.32 -10.03
N THR A 834 -3.78 9.64 -8.74
CA THR A 834 -4.55 9.00 -7.66
C THR A 834 -6.03 9.34 -7.78
N ILE A 835 -6.36 10.63 -7.97
CA ILE A 835 -7.73 11.12 -8.19
C ILE A 835 -8.36 10.44 -9.41
N GLY A 836 -7.66 10.44 -10.54
CA GLY A 836 -8.16 9.85 -11.77
C GLY A 836 -8.34 8.33 -11.71
N ARG A 837 -7.63 7.61 -10.84
CA ARG A 837 -7.86 6.17 -10.60
C ARG A 837 -9.12 5.92 -9.76
N MET A 838 -9.57 6.89 -8.99
CA MET A 838 -10.78 6.80 -8.16
C MET A 838 -12.04 7.18 -8.94
N ILE A 839 -11.90 8.03 -9.96
CA ILE A 839 -13.00 8.54 -10.80
C ILE A 839 -13.14 7.65 -12.04
N ARG A 840 -14.19 6.81 -12.09
CA ARG A 840 -14.62 6.08 -13.29
C ARG A 840 -16.10 6.29 -13.53
N LYS A 841 -16.55 6.14 -14.78
CA LYS A 841 -17.96 6.26 -15.14
C LYS A 841 -18.79 5.23 -14.35
N LYS A 842 -19.67 5.72 -13.48
CA LYS A 842 -20.62 4.94 -12.69
C LYS A 842 -21.98 4.90 -13.41
N GLU A 843 -22.95 4.22 -12.80
CA GLU A 843 -24.36 4.42 -13.15
C GLU A 843 -24.69 5.92 -13.19
N LYS A 844 -25.50 6.33 -14.18
CA LYS A 844 -25.87 7.74 -14.37
C LYS A 844 -26.39 8.35 -13.07
N GLY A 845 -25.81 9.48 -12.66
CA GLY A 845 -26.25 10.28 -11.52
C GLY A 845 -25.53 10.03 -10.19
N LYS A 846 -24.53 9.13 -10.12
CA LYS A 846 -23.66 8.99 -8.93
C LYS A 846 -22.35 9.75 -9.10
N GLU A 847 -22.09 10.70 -8.21
CA GLU A 847 -20.82 11.42 -8.12
C GLU A 847 -19.81 10.67 -7.23
N ALA A 848 -18.52 10.91 -7.43
CA ALA A 848 -17.47 10.45 -6.51
C ALA A 848 -17.05 11.57 -5.56
N GLU A 849 -16.94 11.30 -4.27
CA GLU A 849 -16.47 12.27 -3.28
C GLU A 849 -15.05 11.93 -2.80
N ILE A 850 -14.11 12.86 -2.98
CA ILE A 850 -12.70 12.66 -2.68
C ILE A 850 -12.29 13.62 -1.58
N TRP A 851 -11.96 13.07 -0.42
CA TRP A 851 -11.44 13.82 0.72
C TRP A 851 -9.93 13.89 0.67
N ILE A 852 -9.39 15.10 0.77
CA ILE A 852 -7.95 15.37 0.80
C ILE A 852 -7.62 16.06 2.11
N VAL A 853 -6.84 15.39 2.96
CA VAL A 853 -6.41 15.95 4.26
C VAL A 853 -5.03 16.57 4.12
N TYR A 854 -4.93 17.88 4.39
CA TYR A 854 -3.67 18.62 4.36
C TYR A 854 -3.46 19.39 5.67
N VAL A 855 -2.20 19.53 6.08
CA VAL A 855 -1.84 20.28 7.29
C VAL A 855 -1.55 21.74 6.94
N LYS A 856 -2.30 22.66 7.55
CA LYS A 856 -2.20 24.10 7.30
C LYS A 856 -0.85 24.68 7.69
N ASP A 857 -0.38 25.68 6.95
CA ASP A 857 0.91 26.35 7.15
C ASP A 857 2.09 25.38 7.23
N THR A 858 2.09 24.36 6.36
CA THR A 858 3.20 23.40 6.26
C THR A 858 3.55 23.09 4.81
N THR A 859 4.49 22.16 4.60
CA THR A 859 4.87 21.68 3.27
C THR A 859 3.73 21.03 2.50
N ASP A 860 2.64 20.63 3.18
CA ASP A 860 1.44 20.08 2.54
C ASP A 860 0.69 21.10 1.68
N GLU A 861 0.67 22.37 2.08
CA GLU A 861 -0.03 23.44 1.35
C GLU A 861 0.66 23.85 0.05
N ARG A 862 1.96 23.54 -0.08
CA ARG A 862 2.74 23.89 -1.28
C ARG A 862 2.15 23.35 -2.57
N ILE A 863 1.28 22.35 -2.51
CA ILE A 863 0.63 21.81 -3.69
C ILE A 863 -0.40 22.78 -4.29
N PHE A 864 -1.03 23.61 -3.47
CA PHE A 864 -1.91 24.68 -3.92
C PHE A 864 -1.07 25.85 -4.47
N GLU A 865 0.10 26.10 -3.90
CA GLU A 865 1.01 27.17 -4.34
C GLU A 865 1.62 26.93 -5.72
N LYS A 866 1.89 25.67 -6.07
CA LYS A 866 2.70 25.28 -7.25
C LYS A 866 1.91 25.06 -8.53
N HIS A 867 0.60 24.88 -8.46
CA HIS A 867 -0.20 24.49 -9.59
C HIS A 867 -1.57 25.12 -9.50
N ASP A 868 -1.99 25.74 -10.60
CA ASP A 868 -3.34 26.24 -10.71
C ASP A 868 -4.27 25.07 -11.02
N TRP A 869 -5.12 24.72 -10.05
CA TRP A 869 -6.05 23.60 -10.19
C TRP A 869 -7.32 24.00 -10.94
N GLU A 870 -7.58 25.30 -11.12
CA GLU A 870 -8.74 25.80 -11.87
C GLU A 870 -8.63 25.48 -13.37
N ASP A 871 -7.39 25.42 -13.90
CA ASP A 871 -7.12 25.04 -15.30
C ASP A 871 -7.30 23.54 -15.57
N GLU A 872 -7.13 22.70 -14.55
CA GLU A 872 -7.16 21.23 -14.70
C GLU A 872 -8.55 20.64 -14.50
N LEU A 873 -9.34 21.23 -13.58
CA LEU A 873 -10.59 20.67 -13.09
C LEU A 873 -11.81 21.35 -13.74
N PRO A 874 -12.99 20.68 -13.76
CA PRO A 874 -14.20 21.29 -14.27
C PRO A 874 -14.56 22.57 -13.50
N ASP A 875 -14.87 23.62 -14.26
CA ASP A 875 -15.33 24.91 -13.76
C ASP A 875 -16.83 24.83 -13.46
N ILE A 876 -17.14 24.09 -12.40
CA ILE A 876 -18.48 23.83 -11.89
C ILE A 876 -18.47 24.16 -10.40
N GLU A 877 -19.49 24.87 -9.96
CA GLU A 877 -19.72 25.20 -8.55
C GLU A 877 -19.65 23.92 -7.69
N ASP A 878 -18.96 24.00 -6.55
CA ASP A 878 -18.76 22.90 -5.59
C ASP A 878 -17.92 21.68 -6.05
N VAL A 879 -17.21 21.72 -7.18
CA VAL A 879 -16.25 20.65 -7.52
C VAL A 879 -15.10 20.62 -6.53
N GLN A 880 -14.63 21.78 -6.07
CA GLN A 880 -13.61 21.90 -5.03
C GLN A 880 -14.20 22.68 -3.86
N THR A 881 -14.12 22.08 -2.67
CA THR A 881 -14.68 22.67 -1.46
C THR A 881 -13.67 22.64 -0.34
N ALA A 882 -13.66 23.71 0.45
CA ALA A 882 -12.81 23.86 1.61
C ALA A 882 -13.57 23.44 2.88
N TRP A 883 -12.89 22.66 3.72
CA TRP A 883 -13.43 22.14 4.97
C TRP A 883 -12.42 22.34 6.11
N LYS A 884 -12.93 22.45 7.33
CA LYS A 884 -12.16 22.40 8.58
C LYS A 884 -12.72 21.35 9.53
N LEU A 885 -12.00 21.04 10.60
CA LEU A 885 -12.60 20.34 11.74
C LEU A 885 -13.37 21.34 12.59
N ASN A 886 -14.55 20.93 13.09
CA ASN A 886 -15.27 21.68 14.11
C ASN A 886 -14.44 21.83 15.39
N ASP A 887 -14.86 22.73 16.27
CA ASP A 887 -14.35 22.75 17.64
C ASP A 887 -14.99 21.60 18.43
N PHE A 888 -14.21 20.54 18.65
CA PHE A 888 -14.61 19.34 19.40
C PHE A 888 -14.05 19.32 20.82
N GLY A 889 -13.36 20.37 21.27
CA GLY A 889 -12.69 20.41 22.57
C GLY A 889 -11.76 19.20 22.78
N SER A 890 -11.92 18.51 23.90
CA SER A 890 -11.14 17.30 24.23
C SER A 890 -11.82 15.98 23.81
N ASP A 891 -13.09 16.01 23.40
CA ASP A 891 -13.84 14.81 23.02
C ASP A 891 -13.77 14.59 21.51
N VAL A 892 -12.84 13.74 21.09
CA VAL A 892 -12.64 13.49 19.65
C VAL A 892 -13.82 12.74 19.02
N THR A 893 -14.70 12.12 19.79
CA THR A 893 -15.91 11.49 19.25
C THR A 893 -16.88 12.52 18.65
N MET A 894 -16.74 13.79 19.04
CA MET A 894 -17.51 14.93 18.54
C MET A 894 -16.87 15.60 17.31
N ALA A 895 -15.69 15.16 16.88
CA ALA A 895 -15.02 15.72 15.72
C ALA A 895 -15.84 15.46 14.43
N ARG A 896 -16.14 16.52 13.68
CA ARG A 896 -16.89 16.50 12.42
C ARG A 896 -16.25 17.46 11.41
N PRO A 897 -16.27 17.14 10.11
CA PRO A 897 -15.90 18.09 9.08
C PRO A 897 -16.98 19.18 8.97
N GLU A 898 -16.55 20.44 8.90
CA GLU A 898 -17.38 21.63 8.67
C GLU A 898 -16.99 22.29 7.36
N TYR A 899 -18.00 22.52 6.50
CA TYR A 899 -17.83 23.24 5.24
C TYR A 899 -17.52 24.72 5.53
N ILE A 900 -16.52 25.28 4.85
CA ILE A 900 -16.10 26.68 5.03
C ILE A 900 -16.15 27.52 3.75
N GLY A 901 -16.33 26.91 2.57
CA GLY A 901 -16.44 27.63 1.29
C GLY A 901 -16.03 26.79 0.10
N GLY A 902 -15.99 27.42 -1.08
CA GLY A 902 -15.52 26.84 -2.34
C GLY A 902 -13.99 26.96 -2.51
N VAL A 903 -13.56 27.18 -3.74
CA VAL A 903 -12.14 27.33 -4.12
C VAL A 903 -11.51 28.55 -3.46
N GLU A 904 -12.27 29.62 -3.31
CA GLU A 904 -11.84 30.89 -2.72
C GLU A 904 -11.40 30.77 -1.26
N ALA A 905 -11.89 29.74 -0.54
CA ALA A 905 -11.50 29.45 0.84
C ALA A 905 -10.27 28.53 0.95
N LEU A 906 -9.75 28.01 -0.17
CA LEU A 906 -8.51 27.22 -0.22
C LEU A 906 -7.26 28.12 -0.29
N PRO A 907 -6.08 27.60 0.12
CA PRO A 907 -4.82 28.28 -0.17
C PRO A 907 -4.70 28.52 -1.68
N GLN A 908 -4.31 29.73 -2.05
CA GLN A 908 -4.26 30.17 -3.45
C GLN A 908 -2.85 30.02 -4.04
N PRO A 909 -2.71 29.83 -5.37
CA PRO A 909 -1.42 29.71 -6.04
C PRO A 909 -0.57 30.98 -5.85
N ASN A 910 0.75 30.82 -5.86
CA ASN A 910 1.69 31.92 -5.79
C ASN A 910 1.76 32.63 -7.16
N ARG A 911 0.79 33.52 -7.41
CA ARG A 911 0.66 34.34 -8.62
C ARG A 911 0.43 35.80 -8.27
N GLU A 912 0.55 36.67 -9.28
CA GLU A 912 0.04 38.04 -9.20
C GLU A 912 -1.46 38.05 -8.89
N LEU A 913 -1.87 39.02 -8.07
CA LEU A 913 -3.27 39.24 -7.72
C LEU A 913 -4.03 39.79 -8.93
N THR A 914 -5.28 39.35 -9.13
CA THR A 914 -6.14 39.94 -10.17
C THR A 914 -6.56 41.36 -9.77
N GLU A 915 -7.04 42.15 -10.73
CA GLU A 915 -7.59 43.49 -10.46
C GLU A 915 -8.73 43.44 -9.41
N GLU A 916 -9.59 42.42 -9.48
CA GLU A 916 -10.68 42.24 -8.51
C GLU A 916 -10.15 41.92 -7.11
N GLU A 917 -9.15 41.04 -6.98
CA GLU A 917 -8.51 40.71 -5.71
C GLU A 917 -7.81 41.93 -5.10
N LEU A 918 -7.10 42.72 -5.90
CA LEU A 918 -6.46 43.98 -5.48
C LEU A 918 -7.50 44.99 -4.99
N ASN A 919 -8.60 45.18 -5.73
CA ASN A 919 -9.69 46.08 -5.33
C ASN A 919 -10.32 45.65 -4.01
N ASN A 920 -10.50 44.35 -3.78
CA ASN A 920 -11.05 43.82 -2.53
C ASN A 920 -10.12 44.08 -1.33
N LEU A 921 -8.80 44.10 -1.54
CA LEU A 921 -7.84 44.48 -0.48
C LEU A 921 -7.89 45.97 -0.18
N THR A 922 -8.10 46.83 -1.17
CA THR A 922 -8.24 48.28 -0.98
C THR A 922 -9.52 48.67 -0.20
N LEU A 923 -10.55 47.83 -0.24
CA LEU A 923 -11.79 48.05 0.51
C LEU A 923 -11.68 47.67 2.02
N LYS A 924 -10.57 47.06 2.44
CA LYS A 924 -10.32 46.68 3.84
C LYS A 924 -9.52 47.76 4.56
N ASN A 925 -9.89 48.05 5.80
CA ASN A 925 -9.11 48.94 6.67
C ASN A 925 -8.02 48.12 7.37
N TYR A 926 -6.76 48.34 7.00
CA TYR A 926 -5.59 47.70 7.58
C TYR A 926 -4.83 48.65 8.52
N GLU A 927 -4.29 48.10 9.61
CA GLU A 927 -3.31 48.75 10.49
C GLU A 927 -1.91 48.17 10.26
N ILE A 928 -0.87 48.93 10.59
CA ILE A 928 0.52 48.48 10.44
C ILE A 928 0.76 47.18 11.23
N GLY A 929 1.24 46.15 10.55
CA GLY A 929 1.48 44.82 11.11
C GLY A 929 0.32 43.83 10.95
N ASP A 930 -0.84 44.25 10.42
CA ASP A 930 -1.94 43.34 10.09
C ASP A 930 -1.52 42.32 9.02
N ASP A 931 -1.98 41.07 9.16
CA ASP A 931 -1.70 40.02 8.18
C ASP A 931 -2.29 40.40 6.82
N TYR A 932 -1.45 40.31 5.80
CA TYR A 932 -1.76 40.67 4.43
C TYR A 932 -1.63 39.45 3.51
N ASP A 933 -2.28 39.51 2.34
CA ASP A 933 -2.21 38.41 1.38
C ASP A 933 -0.76 38.21 0.91
N LYS A 934 -0.19 37.04 1.19
CA LYS A 934 1.20 36.70 0.83
C LYS A 934 1.46 36.80 -0.68
N ARG A 935 0.43 36.63 -1.51
CA ARG A 935 0.51 36.69 -2.97
C ARG A 935 0.79 38.09 -3.49
N ALA A 936 0.45 39.10 -2.69
CA ALA A 936 0.71 40.50 -3.03
C ALA A 936 2.20 40.77 -3.29
N LEU A 937 3.12 40.00 -2.67
CA LEU A 937 4.55 40.07 -2.96
C LEU A 937 4.89 39.83 -4.44
N TYR A 938 4.12 38.99 -5.15
CA TYR A 938 4.31 38.73 -6.58
C TYR A 938 3.79 39.87 -7.45
N SER A 939 2.88 40.69 -6.92
CA SER A 939 2.34 41.86 -7.61
C SER A 939 3.19 43.11 -7.36
N ALA A 940 4.31 42.99 -6.65
CA ALA A 940 5.13 44.13 -6.28
C ALA A 940 5.66 44.84 -7.53
N THR A 941 5.27 46.11 -7.69
CA THR A 941 5.79 47.01 -8.73
C THR A 941 7.19 47.48 -8.39
N HIS A 942 7.47 47.70 -7.10
CA HIS A 942 8.75 48.17 -6.60
C HIS A 942 9.14 47.42 -5.32
N VAL A 943 10.44 47.19 -5.13
CA VAL A 943 11.00 46.56 -3.92
C VAL A 943 12.07 47.47 -3.34
N ILE A 944 11.86 47.91 -2.11
CA ILE A 944 12.74 48.79 -1.36
C ILE A 944 13.42 47.98 -0.27
N THR A 945 14.74 48.00 -0.23
CA THR A 945 15.54 47.28 0.77
C THR A 945 15.86 48.18 1.95
N VAL A 946 15.50 47.73 3.15
CA VAL A 946 15.84 48.38 4.41
C VAL A 946 17.18 47.84 4.90
N THR A 947 18.16 48.72 5.05
CA THR A 947 19.53 48.40 5.46
C THR A 947 19.64 48.21 6.97
N GLU A 948 20.79 47.66 7.39
CA GLU A 948 21.12 47.39 8.80
C GLU A 948 21.20 48.64 9.68
N GLU A 949 21.30 49.81 9.06
CA GLU A 949 21.31 51.13 9.72
C GLU A 949 19.92 51.80 9.69
N GLY A 950 18.91 51.12 9.15
CA GLY A 950 17.54 51.64 8.99
C GLY A 950 17.33 52.50 7.73
N GLY A 951 18.35 52.67 6.89
CA GLY A 951 18.25 53.37 5.61
C GLY A 951 17.47 52.56 4.57
N MET A 952 16.95 53.23 3.54
CA MET A 952 16.22 52.59 2.44
C MET A 952 17.03 52.67 1.14
N THR A 953 17.03 51.59 0.37
CA THR A 953 17.74 51.49 -0.92
C THR A 953 16.87 50.84 -1.98
N VAL A 954 17.03 51.22 -3.24
CA VAL A 954 16.38 50.61 -4.40
C VAL A 954 17.45 50.14 -5.38
N ILE A 955 17.20 49.03 -6.07
CA ILE A 955 18.14 48.47 -7.05
C ILE A 955 17.62 48.80 -8.45
N ASP A 956 18.45 49.44 -9.27
CA ASP A 956 18.22 49.63 -10.71
C ASP A 956 19.47 49.24 -11.51
N GLY A 957 19.27 48.50 -12.61
CA GLY A 957 20.39 47.99 -13.43
C GLY A 957 21.44 47.13 -12.70
N GLY A 958 21.15 46.70 -11.46
CA GLY A 958 22.10 45.99 -10.59
C GLY A 958 22.89 46.88 -9.61
N ALA A 959 22.73 48.20 -9.66
CA ALA A 959 23.33 49.14 -8.70
C ALA A 959 22.31 49.54 -7.59
N PRO A 960 22.74 49.64 -6.32
CA PRO A 960 21.90 50.13 -5.23
C PRO A 960 21.93 51.67 -5.16
N PHE A 961 20.77 52.29 -4.97
CA PHE A 961 20.57 53.73 -4.81
C PHE A 961 19.86 54.04 -3.50
N ASP A 962 20.37 55.00 -2.73
CA ASP A 962 19.72 55.43 -1.48
C ASP A 962 18.38 56.12 -1.79
N LEU A 963 17.33 55.71 -1.08
CA LEU A 963 15.98 56.24 -1.21
C LEU A 963 15.61 57.04 0.03
N GLU A 964 15.34 58.33 -0.15
CA GLU A 964 14.74 59.19 0.88
C GLU A 964 13.26 59.37 0.56
N PHE A 965 12.39 58.68 1.31
CA PHE A 965 10.94 58.79 1.13
C PHE A 965 10.20 58.75 2.48
N GLU A 966 9.76 59.93 2.94
CA GLU A 966 9.26 60.14 4.31
C GLU A 966 8.08 59.23 4.68
N SER A 967 7.16 58.97 3.74
CA SER A 967 5.98 58.13 3.99
C SER A 967 6.30 56.67 4.30
N LEU A 968 7.53 56.20 4.08
CA LEU A 968 7.98 54.85 4.39
C LEU A 968 8.90 54.76 5.61
N ASN A 969 9.23 55.87 6.26
CA ASN A 969 10.14 55.86 7.42
C ASN A 969 9.60 55.00 8.57
N ASP A 970 8.33 55.19 8.94
CA ASP A 970 7.68 54.40 9.99
C ASP A 970 7.61 52.91 9.62
N SER A 971 7.44 52.62 8.32
CA SER A 971 7.43 51.25 7.78
C SER A 971 8.82 50.59 7.86
N ALA A 972 9.87 51.35 7.56
CA ALA A 972 11.25 50.89 7.66
C ALA A 972 11.66 50.66 9.12
N GLU A 973 11.29 51.55 10.04
CA GLU A 973 11.52 51.40 11.49
C GLU A 973 10.78 50.17 12.04
N TRP A 974 9.50 50.00 11.71
CA TRP A 974 8.72 48.85 12.12
C TRP A 974 9.35 47.52 11.65
N LEU A 975 9.78 47.45 10.38
CA LEU A 975 10.47 46.27 9.86
C LEU A 975 11.83 46.05 10.53
N HIS A 976 12.57 47.12 10.83
CA HIS A 976 13.85 47.05 11.51
C HIS A 976 13.69 46.40 12.90
N GLU A 977 12.68 46.83 13.67
CA GLU A 977 12.33 46.28 14.99
C GLU A 977 11.85 44.82 14.92
N ASN A 978 11.07 44.46 13.89
CA ASN A 978 10.40 43.15 13.80
C ASN A 978 11.19 42.10 12.97
N ARG A 979 12.40 42.43 12.50
CA ARG A 979 13.18 41.56 11.59
C ARG A 979 14.70 41.55 11.80
N ASN A 980 15.18 41.98 12.98
CA ASN A 980 16.61 42.06 13.33
C ASN A 980 17.44 42.91 12.34
N GLY A 981 16.91 44.07 11.95
CA GLY A 981 17.70 45.12 11.32
C GLY A 981 17.73 45.17 9.80
N ARG A 982 17.30 44.15 9.04
CA ARG A 982 17.24 44.20 7.56
C ARG A 982 15.92 43.66 7.00
N GLY A 983 15.34 44.31 5.99
CA GLY A 983 14.04 43.92 5.43
C GLY A 983 13.81 44.38 3.99
N HIS A 984 12.65 44.00 3.44
CA HIS A 984 12.15 44.52 2.17
C HIS A 984 10.74 45.06 2.36
N ILE A 985 10.50 46.25 1.81
CA ILE A 985 9.19 46.85 1.63
C ILE A 985 8.81 46.64 0.16
N HIS A 986 7.65 46.05 -0.08
CA HIS A 986 7.12 45.79 -1.40
C HIS A 986 5.94 46.73 -1.64
N ILE A 987 5.94 47.44 -2.78
CA ILE A 987 4.85 48.34 -3.16
C ILE A 987 4.04 47.66 -4.25
N ILE A 988 2.74 47.52 -4.03
CA ILE A 988 1.83 46.81 -4.92
C ILE A 988 0.91 47.78 -5.69
N PRO A 989 0.25 47.36 -6.78
CA PRO A 989 -0.38 48.27 -7.75
C PRO A 989 -1.54 49.08 -7.18
N ASN A 990 -2.16 48.58 -6.11
CA ASN A 990 -3.25 49.27 -5.42
C ASN A 990 -2.76 50.35 -4.42
N GLY A 991 -1.45 50.63 -4.38
CA GLY A 991 -0.84 51.67 -3.55
C GLY A 991 -0.46 51.22 -2.15
N HIS A 992 -0.68 49.96 -1.74
CA HIS A 992 -0.26 49.53 -0.41
C HIS A 992 1.25 49.18 -0.40
N ALA A 993 1.92 49.50 0.70
CA ALA A 993 3.24 49.01 1.05
C ALA A 993 3.11 47.85 2.04
N ILE A 994 3.80 46.75 1.75
CA ILE A 994 3.75 45.53 2.54
C ILE A 994 5.15 45.03 2.87
N GLY A 995 5.29 44.30 3.97
CA GLY A 995 6.57 43.80 4.47
C GLY A 995 6.50 42.35 4.90
N ARG A 996 7.67 41.77 5.21
CA ARG A 996 7.75 40.37 5.67
C ARG A 996 8.39 40.25 7.04
N THR A 997 7.66 39.67 7.98
CA THR A 997 8.12 39.41 9.36
C THR A 997 9.19 38.32 9.43
N MET A 998 9.86 38.18 10.58
CA MET A 998 10.82 37.08 10.83
C MET A 998 10.18 35.69 10.71
N ALA A 999 8.92 35.55 11.15
CA ALA A 999 8.10 34.34 11.00
C ALA A 999 7.66 34.08 9.55
N GLY A 1000 7.94 35.00 8.62
CA GLY A 1000 7.63 34.85 7.20
C GLY A 1000 6.23 35.31 6.79
N ARG A 1001 5.41 35.81 7.74
CA ARG A 1001 4.11 36.45 7.47
C ARG A 1001 4.30 37.73 6.68
N VAL A 1002 3.42 37.96 5.71
CA VAL A 1002 3.34 39.20 4.95
C VAL A 1002 2.35 40.11 5.66
N VAL A 1003 2.74 41.34 5.89
CA VAL A 1003 1.97 42.29 6.69
C VAL A 1003 1.81 43.61 5.95
N TYR A 1004 0.70 44.28 6.22
CA TYR A 1004 0.48 45.65 5.77
C TYR A 1004 1.40 46.60 6.55
N LEU A 1005 1.94 47.61 5.87
CA LEU A 1005 2.77 48.64 6.48
C LEU A 1005 2.11 50.01 6.40
N THR A 1006 1.81 50.48 5.20
CA THR A 1006 1.21 51.80 4.97
C THR A 1006 0.65 51.95 3.56
N ASP A 1007 -0.05 53.05 3.30
CA ASP A 1007 -0.47 53.47 1.96
C ASP A 1007 0.59 54.38 1.34
N VAL A 1008 0.84 54.17 0.05
CA VAL A 1008 1.79 54.93 -0.77
C VAL A 1008 1.10 55.31 -2.07
N LYS A 1009 1.20 56.59 -2.44
CA LYS A 1009 0.74 57.02 -3.75
C LYS A 1009 1.78 56.66 -4.80
N SER A 1010 1.38 55.87 -5.79
CA SER A 1010 2.26 55.36 -6.86
C SER A 1010 3.04 56.48 -7.56
N ASP A 1011 2.38 57.60 -7.89
CA ASP A 1011 3.03 58.73 -8.56
C ASP A 1011 4.13 59.40 -7.71
N GLU A 1012 3.97 59.44 -6.38
CA GLU A 1012 4.91 60.09 -5.47
C GLU A 1012 6.16 59.22 -5.25
N ILE A 1013 5.99 57.90 -5.13
CA ILE A 1013 7.12 56.98 -4.97
C ILE A 1013 7.90 56.80 -6.27
N GLU A 1014 7.24 56.73 -7.43
CA GLU A 1014 7.94 56.66 -8.72
C GLU A 1014 8.83 57.89 -8.93
N ALA A 1015 8.33 59.08 -8.60
CA ALA A 1015 9.12 60.31 -8.67
C ALA A 1015 10.32 60.28 -7.71
N ALA A 1016 10.15 59.76 -6.49
CA ALA A 1016 11.23 59.64 -5.51
C ALA A 1016 12.31 58.65 -5.96
N ILE A 1017 11.92 57.50 -6.50
CA ILE A 1017 12.85 56.49 -7.04
C ILE A 1017 13.61 57.05 -8.23
N HIS A 1018 12.93 57.70 -9.18
CA HIS A 1018 13.58 58.30 -10.35
C HIS A 1018 14.59 59.38 -9.93
N TYR A 1019 14.24 60.22 -8.96
CA TYR A 1019 15.15 61.23 -8.42
C TYR A 1019 16.38 60.60 -7.73
N SER A 1020 16.19 59.52 -6.96
CA SER A 1020 17.30 58.78 -6.33
C SER A 1020 18.25 58.16 -7.36
N ILE A 1021 17.72 57.62 -8.47
CA ILE A 1021 18.52 57.07 -9.56
C ILE A 1021 19.27 58.18 -10.30
N GLU A 1022 18.61 59.30 -10.64
CA GLU A 1022 19.25 60.44 -11.32
C GLU A 1022 20.35 61.13 -10.47
N LYS A 1023 20.21 61.10 -9.14
CA LYS A 1023 21.17 61.69 -8.20
C LYS A 1023 22.34 60.75 -7.90
N GLY A 1024 22.18 59.44 -8.12
CA GLY A 1024 23.21 58.44 -7.87
C GLY A 1024 24.21 58.27 -9.02
N ASP A 1025 25.35 57.66 -8.71
CA ASP A 1025 26.36 57.33 -9.72
C ASP A 1025 25.82 56.25 -10.66
N SER A 1026 26.11 56.35 -11.96
CA SER A 1026 25.66 55.35 -12.94
C SER A 1026 26.26 53.97 -12.64
N PHE A 1027 25.64 52.88 -13.12
CA PHE A 1027 26.20 51.53 -12.94
C PHE A 1027 27.67 51.43 -13.42
N ASP A 1028 28.02 52.16 -14.49
CA ASP A 1028 29.40 52.24 -15.00
C ASP A 1028 30.33 52.98 -14.03
N ASP A 1029 29.86 54.05 -13.37
CA ASP A 1029 30.62 54.79 -12.35
C ASP A 1029 30.78 53.96 -11.06
N PHE A 1030 29.73 53.26 -10.62
CA PHE A 1030 29.78 52.31 -9.50
C PHE A 1030 30.79 51.18 -9.74
N MET A 1031 30.77 50.57 -10.93
CA MET A 1031 31.74 49.54 -11.32
C MET A 1031 33.16 50.09 -11.50
N SER A 1032 33.31 51.36 -11.92
CA SER A 1032 34.62 52.02 -12.00
C SER A 1032 35.28 52.20 -10.64
N GLY A 1033 34.49 52.34 -9.55
CA GLY A 1033 34.97 52.40 -8.18
C GLY A 1033 35.55 51.09 -7.63
N PHE A 1034 35.22 49.94 -8.26
CA PHE A 1034 35.84 48.64 -7.97
C PHE A 1034 37.08 48.36 -8.82
N ASN A 1035 37.39 49.21 -9.81
CA ASN A 1035 38.64 49.15 -10.56
C ASN A 1035 39.71 50.04 -9.89
N LEU A 1036 40.38 49.51 -8.87
CA LEU A 1036 41.67 50.00 -8.39
C LEU A 1036 42.62 48.82 -8.17
N ASP A 1037 43.69 48.80 -8.98
CA ASP A 1037 44.99 48.07 -8.92
C ASP A 1037 45.11 46.72 -8.18
#